data_AF-A0A370DJC6-F1
#
_entry.id   AF-A0A370DJC6-F1
#
_cell.length_a   1.000
_cell.length_b   1.000
_cell.length_c   1.000
_cell.angle_alpha   90.00
_cell.angle_beta   90.00
_cell.angle_gamma   90.00
#
_symmetry.space_group_name_H-M   'P 1'
#
loop_
_entity.id
_entity.type
_entity.pdbx_description
1 polymer ?
#
loop_
_entity_poly.entity_id
_entity_poly.type
_entity_poly.pdbx_seq_one_letter_code
_entity_poly.pdbx_strand_id
1 'polypeptide(L)'
;MSSADYVSPLGLDVETLETSFNLLAPRGDELVRRFYDELFIRAPAVRPMFDHTTPAEQQKKLLAALKLVIENVRNPDALAPVLTAMGERHQGYGALPEHYPVVASTLVDTMKDMAGDVWTDEIGAAWHQALEVIAKVMLDAYTDTNISTTNESDNAPQGATTMNDTDAAELARLRSAVSGAMQPMMMIDRDFNITYANKASIDLLTKHEAILQSVFPGFHVGGIMGSNIDGFHKNPAHQRQLLANPANLPYSTNIQIAHLTMKLNVTAMMDTNGEYIGNALEWSDVTEEVAKENHVARVQGAIDSSVQAVMMVDRDFIVTYVNQATTNLLMKYQMQFSSAFPGFSAKGIVGTCIDTFHKNPAHQRQLMSDPGNLPFKTDIMIGDLTFALNVTATMDTAGNYVGNALEWSDVTETRKKEIEVARLQSAIDGSDANLMICDTNLDITYANPAVVNMLANRAEALRGLFPGFDAHNLVGQNIDQFHKNPAHQRHLLASADNLPMKAELTIAGLDFTVNATAILDHDGNLMGNMVEWGDITEQKDAERQIQTLIDNAVQGQLDTRIDASTYSGFMKGLGEGINELMDAVVEPLKESTRVIKALSTGDLTEDMDGEYSGEFDILKQALNMTTGVLSNMVDQIMEGSETILTSSDEISRGNADLSQRTEEQASSLEETASSMEEMTSTVKQNADNAREANQLAAAARDQAEKGGEVVQKAVDAMGEINTSSKKIADIIGVIDEIAFQTNLLALNAAVEAARAGEQGKGFAVVAAEVRNLAQRSAGAAKEIKGLINDSVERVDEGSKLVDESGKTLEEIVNGVKKVSDIIAEIAAAAQEQSAGIEEVNKAITQMDEMTQQNAALVEEATAASESMNEEAKEMNDLMDFFDLGEEEPEPVKVAPKRKRRKTRMVEVEVEDDDEEEEEAPVRRKKAPKRAKRAPTPVADDDDEWEEF
;
A
#
# COMPACT_ATOMS: atom_id res chain seq x y z
N MET A 1 -29.57 -12.75 11.12
CA MET A 1 -30.83 -13.51 11.23
C MET A 1 -30.54 -14.94 10.80
N SER A 2 -31.34 -15.93 11.19
CA SER A 2 -31.24 -17.28 10.61
C SER A 2 -31.45 -17.21 9.09
N SER A 3 -30.73 -18.02 8.31
CA SER A 3 -31.21 -18.34 6.97
C SER A 3 -32.57 -19.04 7.07
N ALA A 4 -33.39 -18.78 6.06
CA ALA A 4 -34.71 -19.37 5.86
C ALA A 4 -34.95 -19.38 4.35
N ASP A 5 -34.51 -20.47 3.72
CA ASP A 5 -34.82 -20.95 2.37
C ASP A 5 -35.05 -19.85 1.31
N TYR A 6 -33.97 -19.17 0.91
CA TYR A 6 -34.00 -18.36 -0.31
C TYR A 6 -34.07 -19.31 -1.53
N VAL A 7 -35.27 -19.59 -2.01
CA VAL A 7 -35.47 -20.29 -3.28
C VAL A 7 -35.24 -19.31 -4.43
N SER A 8 -34.14 -19.47 -5.14
CA SER A 8 -33.82 -18.64 -6.31
C SER A 8 -34.90 -18.76 -7.39
N PRO A 9 -35.34 -17.65 -8.02
CA PRO A 9 -36.22 -17.69 -9.20
C PRO A 9 -35.67 -18.51 -10.38
N LEU A 10 -34.36 -18.77 -10.40
CA LEU A 10 -33.66 -19.60 -11.39
C LEU A 10 -33.46 -21.06 -10.93
N GLY A 11 -33.99 -21.44 -9.77
CA GLY A 11 -33.89 -22.79 -9.20
C GLY A 11 -32.53 -23.16 -8.61
N LEU A 12 -31.63 -22.18 -8.45
CA LEU A 12 -30.26 -22.38 -7.95
C LEU A 12 -30.20 -22.50 -6.42
N ASP A 13 -29.37 -23.41 -5.92
CA ASP A 13 -28.99 -23.49 -4.51
C ASP A 13 -27.93 -22.43 -4.16
N VAL A 14 -28.43 -21.27 -3.76
CA VAL A 14 -27.60 -20.09 -3.46
C VAL A 14 -26.75 -20.25 -2.21
N GLU A 15 -27.25 -20.91 -1.15
CA GLU A 15 -26.53 -21.00 0.12
C GLU A 15 -25.31 -21.91 -0.01
N THR A 16 -25.43 -22.99 -0.79
CA THR A 16 -24.31 -23.86 -1.18
C THR A 16 -23.31 -23.13 -2.09
N LEU A 17 -23.77 -22.35 -3.09
CA LEU A 17 -22.90 -21.61 -3.99
C LEU A 17 -22.08 -20.52 -3.27
N GLU A 18 -22.73 -19.68 -2.45
CA GLU A 18 -22.04 -18.65 -1.66
C GLU A 18 -21.04 -19.25 -0.66
N THR A 19 -21.43 -20.32 0.05
CA THR A 19 -20.57 -20.94 1.08
C THR A 19 -19.35 -21.62 0.45
N SER A 20 -19.54 -22.39 -0.62
CA SER A 20 -18.43 -23.07 -1.32
C SER A 20 -17.52 -22.09 -2.06
N PHE A 21 -18.04 -20.99 -2.62
CA PHE A 21 -17.20 -19.95 -3.21
C PHE A 21 -16.34 -19.25 -2.16
N ASN A 22 -16.90 -18.90 -1.00
CA ASN A 22 -16.16 -18.20 0.07
C ASN A 22 -15.00 -19.02 0.66
N LEU A 23 -15.07 -20.36 0.61
CA LEU A 23 -13.96 -21.25 0.97
C LEU A 23 -12.79 -21.19 -0.03
N LEU A 24 -13.07 -20.97 -1.31
CA LEU A 24 -12.07 -20.93 -2.39
C LEU A 24 -11.58 -19.50 -2.71
N ALA A 25 -12.39 -18.47 -2.44
CA ALA A 25 -12.10 -17.07 -2.75
C ALA A 25 -10.73 -16.55 -2.25
N PRO A 26 -10.20 -16.94 -1.07
CA PRO A 26 -8.86 -16.56 -0.63
C PRO A 26 -7.71 -17.10 -1.51
N ARG A 27 -7.97 -18.12 -2.33
CA ARG A 27 -7.03 -18.71 -3.30
C ARG A 27 -7.47 -18.45 -4.75
N GLY A 28 -8.28 -17.41 -4.98
CA GLY A 28 -8.91 -17.12 -6.28
C GLY A 28 -7.93 -17.01 -7.46
N ASP A 29 -6.76 -16.39 -7.27
CA ASP A 29 -5.75 -16.27 -8.32
C ASP A 29 -5.08 -17.61 -8.66
N GLU A 30 -4.91 -18.51 -7.68
CA GLU A 30 -4.42 -19.88 -7.90
C GLU A 30 -5.47 -20.72 -8.65
N LEU A 31 -6.74 -20.61 -8.24
CA LEU A 31 -7.88 -21.26 -8.89
C LEU A 31 -7.97 -20.90 -10.36
N VAL A 32 -7.96 -19.61 -10.66
CA VAL A 32 -8.11 -19.16 -12.05
C VAL A 32 -6.87 -19.48 -12.89
N ARG A 33 -5.66 -19.46 -12.31
CA ARG A 33 -4.46 -19.93 -13.03
C ARG A 33 -4.58 -21.42 -13.39
N ARG A 34 -4.85 -22.29 -12.41
CA ARG A 34 -5.01 -23.75 -12.63
C ARG A 34 -6.12 -24.03 -13.66
N PHE A 35 -7.22 -23.30 -13.59
CA PHE A 35 -8.32 -23.42 -14.55
C PHE A 35 -7.88 -23.13 -15.98
N TYR A 36 -7.12 -22.05 -16.23
CA TYR A 36 -6.64 -21.73 -17.58
C TYR A 36 -5.57 -22.73 -18.06
N ASP A 37 -4.68 -23.18 -17.18
CA ASP A 37 -3.69 -24.22 -17.49
C ASP A 37 -4.39 -25.51 -17.98
N GLU A 38 -5.44 -25.96 -17.28
CA GLU A 38 -6.21 -27.16 -17.62
C GLU A 38 -7.17 -26.95 -18.82
N LEU A 39 -7.80 -25.78 -18.94
CA LEU A 39 -8.73 -25.46 -20.04
C LEU A 39 -8.03 -25.53 -21.40
N PHE A 40 -6.82 -24.99 -21.52
CA PHE A 40 -6.07 -25.03 -22.78
C PHE A 40 -5.49 -26.42 -23.10
N ILE A 41 -5.47 -27.34 -22.13
CA ILE A 41 -5.19 -28.78 -22.36
C ILE A 41 -6.45 -29.50 -22.83
N ARG A 42 -7.59 -29.30 -22.15
CA ARG A 42 -8.87 -29.98 -22.44
C ARG A 42 -9.56 -29.50 -23.71
N ALA A 43 -9.48 -28.20 -24.00
CA ALA A 43 -10.13 -27.56 -25.14
C ALA A 43 -9.16 -26.65 -25.92
N PRO A 44 -8.15 -27.20 -26.64
CA PRO A 44 -7.21 -26.38 -27.41
C PRO A 44 -7.88 -25.43 -28.43
N ALA A 45 -9.10 -25.75 -28.88
CA ALA A 45 -9.89 -24.95 -29.79
C ALA A 45 -10.38 -23.60 -29.22
N VAL A 46 -10.49 -23.42 -27.90
CA VAL A 46 -10.89 -22.12 -27.32
C VAL A 46 -9.71 -21.14 -27.21
N ARG A 47 -8.47 -21.64 -27.32
CA ARG A 47 -7.24 -20.85 -27.09
C ARG A 47 -7.15 -19.56 -27.94
N PRO A 48 -7.48 -19.56 -29.25
CA PRO A 48 -7.40 -18.33 -30.07
C PRO A 48 -8.32 -17.19 -29.61
N MET A 49 -9.37 -17.49 -28.84
CA MET A 49 -10.30 -16.50 -28.29
C MET A 49 -9.67 -15.63 -27.20
N PHE A 50 -8.47 -16.02 -26.72
CA PHE A 50 -7.74 -15.36 -25.64
C PHE A 50 -6.44 -14.67 -26.12
N ASP A 51 -6.09 -14.75 -27.42
CA ASP A 51 -4.85 -14.20 -28.00
C ASP A 51 -4.74 -12.65 -27.92
N HIS A 52 -5.80 -11.96 -27.48
CA HIS A 52 -5.87 -10.50 -27.35
C HIS A 52 -5.99 -10.01 -25.90
N THR A 53 -5.52 -10.78 -24.92
CA THR A 53 -5.44 -10.38 -23.49
C THR A 53 -4.29 -11.14 -22.82
N THR A 54 -3.50 -10.51 -21.95
CA THR A 54 -2.40 -11.22 -21.27
C THR A 54 -2.91 -12.24 -20.25
N PRO A 55 -2.17 -13.32 -19.92
CA PRO A 55 -2.64 -14.34 -18.97
C PRO A 55 -3.03 -13.78 -17.59
N ALA A 56 -2.33 -12.76 -17.08
CA ALA A 56 -2.67 -12.10 -15.82
C ALA A 56 -3.99 -11.29 -15.91
N GLU A 57 -4.25 -10.64 -17.03
CA GLU A 57 -5.54 -9.97 -17.27
C GLU A 57 -6.68 -10.96 -17.50
N GLN A 58 -6.44 -12.09 -18.16
CA GLN A 58 -7.42 -13.19 -18.28
C GLN A 58 -7.79 -13.69 -16.88
N GLN A 59 -6.78 -13.92 -16.03
CA GLN A 59 -6.98 -14.38 -14.65
C GLN A 59 -7.81 -13.38 -13.83
N LYS A 60 -7.45 -12.09 -13.87
CA LYS A 60 -8.19 -11.02 -13.20
C LYS A 60 -9.63 -10.87 -13.71
N LYS A 61 -9.87 -11.05 -15.02
CA LYS A 61 -11.21 -10.99 -15.64
C LYS A 61 -12.11 -12.12 -15.15
N LEU A 62 -11.64 -13.37 -15.10
CA LEU A 62 -12.48 -14.49 -14.64
C LEU A 62 -12.75 -14.43 -13.13
N LEU A 63 -11.76 -14.09 -12.30
CA LEU A 63 -11.99 -13.95 -10.84
C LEU A 63 -13.01 -12.84 -10.53
N ALA A 64 -12.96 -11.72 -11.26
CA ALA A 64 -13.96 -10.66 -11.15
C ALA A 64 -15.36 -11.11 -11.62
N ALA A 65 -15.46 -11.89 -12.71
CA ALA A 65 -16.73 -12.42 -13.19
C ALA A 65 -17.37 -13.41 -12.19
N LEU A 66 -16.58 -14.30 -11.58
CA LEU A 66 -17.09 -15.26 -10.58
C LEU A 66 -17.55 -14.54 -9.30
N LYS A 67 -16.80 -13.54 -8.82
CA LYS A 67 -17.24 -12.67 -7.71
C LYS A 67 -18.56 -11.96 -8.04
N LEU A 68 -18.64 -11.31 -9.20
CA LEU A 68 -19.84 -10.58 -9.63
C LEU A 68 -21.08 -11.49 -9.73
N VAL A 69 -20.92 -12.72 -10.23
CA VAL A 69 -21.99 -13.73 -10.28
C VAL A 69 -22.46 -14.11 -8.88
N ILE A 70 -21.55 -14.43 -7.96
CA ILE A 70 -21.90 -14.87 -6.59
C ILE A 70 -22.50 -13.71 -5.79
N GLU A 71 -21.92 -12.51 -5.84
CA GLU A 71 -22.43 -11.30 -5.18
C GLU A 71 -23.85 -10.91 -5.62
N ASN A 72 -24.27 -11.32 -6.83
CA ASN A 72 -25.59 -11.00 -7.40
C ASN A 72 -26.49 -12.23 -7.60
N VAL A 73 -26.12 -13.43 -7.12
CA VAL A 73 -26.91 -14.65 -7.32
C VAL A 73 -28.29 -14.61 -6.62
N ARG A 74 -28.42 -13.76 -5.59
CA ARG A 74 -29.69 -13.42 -4.91
C ARG A 74 -30.53 -12.35 -5.63
N ASN A 75 -30.04 -11.78 -6.73
CA ASN A 75 -30.68 -10.69 -7.48
C ASN A 75 -30.63 -10.95 -9.01
N PRO A 76 -31.39 -11.94 -9.51
CA PRO A 76 -31.31 -12.36 -10.92
C PRO A 76 -31.68 -11.25 -11.92
N ASP A 77 -32.55 -10.31 -11.54
CA ASP A 77 -32.95 -9.18 -12.39
C ASP A 77 -31.78 -8.21 -12.67
N ALA A 78 -30.82 -8.10 -11.73
CA ALA A 78 -29.59 -7.33 -11.94
C ALA A 78 -28.53 -8.13 -12.71
N LEU A 79 -28.51 -9.46 -12.55
CA LEU A 79 -27.53 -10.34 -13.20
C LEU A 79 -27.84 -10.54 -14.70
N ALA A 80 -29.11 -10.66 -15.07
CA ALA A 80 -29.55 -10.93 -16.46
C ALA A 80 -28.94 -9.99 -17.52
N PRO A 81 -29.06 -8.64 -17.44
CA PRO A 81 -28.50 -7.76 -18.48
C PRO A 81 -26.97 -7.80 -18.57
N VAL A 82 -26.28 -8.12 -17.46
CA VAL A 82 -24.82 -8.32 -17.45
C VAL A 82 -24.46 -9.59 -18.23
N LEU A 83 -25.16 -10.69 -17.99
CA LEU A 83 -24.94 -11.96 -18.71
C LEU A 83 -25.27 -11.84 -20.20
N THR A 84 -26.36 -11.17 -20.58
CA THR A 84 -26.68 -10.90 -21.99
C THR A 84 -25.55 -10.13 -22.67
N ALA A 85 -25.06 -9.03 -22.07
CA ALA A 85 -23.95 -8.24 -22.61
C ALA A 85 -22.59 -8.97 -22.62
N MET A 86 -22.40 -9.99 -21.77
CA MET A 86 -21.25 -10.90 -21.86
C MET A 86 -21.44 -11.95 -22.96
N GLY A 87 -22.67 -12.41 -23.20
CA GLY A 87 -23.05 -13.30 -24.31
C GLY A 87 -22.77 -12.71 -25.68
N GLU A 88 -23.21 -11.48 -25.91
CA GLU A 88 -22.90 -10.70 -27.13
C GLU A 88 -21.40 -10.58 -27.38
N ARG A 89 -20.60 -10.32 -26.33
CA ARG A 89 -19.14 -10.25 -26.42
C ARG A 89 -18.52 -11.60 -26.73
N HIS A 90 -19.03 -12.68 -26.11
CA HIS A 90 -18.58 -14.05 -26.40
C HIS A 90 -18.86 -14.43 -27.86
N GLN A 91 -20.02 -14.05 -28.41
CA GLN A 91 -20.31 -14.17 -29.85
C GLN A 91 -19.28 -13.40 -30.69
N GLY A 92 -18.96 -12.16 -30.29
CA GLY A 92 -17.93 -11.32 -30.92
C GLY A 92 -16.50 -11.89 -30.86
N TYR A 93 -16.18 -12.69 -29.84
CA TYR A 93 -14.91 -13.44 -29.74
C TYR A 93 -14.95 -14.80 -30.46
N GLY A 94 -16.06 -15.14 -31.13
CA GLY A 94 -16.22 -16.40 -31.87
C GLY A 94 -16.56 -17.61 -31.01
N ALA A 95 -17.01 -17.43 -29.76
CA ALA A 95 -17.41 -18.54 -28.90
C ALA A 95 -18.63 -19.27 -29.49
N LEU A 96 -18.51 -20.60 -29.62
CA LEU A 96 -19.60 -21.46 -30.06
C LEU A 96 -20.36 -22.04 -28.86
N PRO A 97 -21.65 -22.40 -28.98
CA PRO A 97 -22.42 -23.00 -27.89
C PRO A 97 -21.75 -24.24 -27.27
N GLU A 98 -21.06 -25.03 -28.10
CA GLU A 98 -20.31 -26.24 -27.71
C GLU A 98 -19.09 -25.99 -26.79
N HIS A 99 -18.60 -24.74 -26.68
CA HIS A 99 -17.49 -24.40 -25.78
C HIS A 99 -17.93 -24.22 -24.32
N TYR A 100 -19.17 -23.78 -24.09
CA TYR A 100 -19.67 -23.46 -22.74
C TYR A 100 -19.67 -24.68 -21.77
N PRO A 101 -20.10 -25.90 -22.16
CA PRO A 101 -20.07 -27.06 -21.28
C PRO A 101 -18.65 -27.47 -20.85
N VAL A 102 -17.65 -27.31 -21.73
CA VAL A 102 -16.26 -27.69 -21.45
C VAL A 102 -15.57 -26.65 -20.56
N VAL A 103 -15.89 -25.37 -20.74
CA VAL A 103 -15.51 -24.29 -19.81
C VAL A 103 -16.11 -24.55 -18.42
N ALA A 104 -17.41 -24.88 -18.35
CA ALA A 104 -18.10 -25.12 -17.08
C ALA A 104 -17.54 -26.35 -16.34
N SER A 105 -17.37 -27.49 -17.00
CA SER A 105 -16.84 -28.70 -16.35
C SER A 105 -15.40 -28.55 -15.89
N THR A 106 -14.54 -27.90 -16.70
CA THR A 106 -13.15 -27.64 -16.30
C THR A 106 -13.07 -26.73 -15.07
N LEU A 107 -13.96 -25.75 -14.94
CA LEU A 107 -14.03 -24.90 -13.75
C LEU A 107 -14.48 -25.68 -12.51
N VAL A 108 -15.53 -26.51 -12.62
CA VAL A 108 -16.00 -27.36 -11.52
C VAL A 108 -14.95 -28.35 -11.05
N ASP A 109 -14.27 -29.04 -11.98
CA ASP A 109 -13.18 -29.96 -11.62
C ASP A 109 -12.01 -29.23 -10.94
N THR A 110 -11.63 -28.04 -11.42
CA THR A 110 -10.56 -27.25 -10.79
C THR A 110 -10.94 -26.81 -9.36
N MET A 111 -12.20 -26.44 -9.14
CA MET A 111 -12.71 -26.09 -7.80
C MET A 111 -12.75 -27.31 -6.87
N LYS A 112 -13.17 -28.48 -7.40
CA LYS A 112 -13.16 -29.76 -6.68
C LYS A 112 -11.75 -30.17 -6.25
N ASP A 113 -10.79 -30.16 -7.17
CA ASP A 113 -9.38 -30.50 -6.89
C ASP A 113 -8.71 -29.54 -5.89
N MET A 114 -9.20 -28.29 -5.77
CA MET A 114 -8.69 -27.32 -4.79
C MET A 114 -9.38 -27.37 -3.42
N ALA A 115 -10.64 -27.81 -3.36
CA ALA A 115 -11.41 -27.97 -2.12
C ALA A 115 -11.21 -29.35 -1.46
N GLY A 116 -10.82 -30.37 -2.23
CA GLY A 116 -10.53 -31.72 -1.72
C GLY A 116 -11.71 -32.35 -1.01
N ASP A 117 -11.47 -32.91 0.19
CA ASP A 117 -12.49 -33.60 1.01
C ASP A 117 -13.68 -32.73 1.43
N VAL A 118 -13.60 -31.40 1.25
CA VAL A 118 -14.69 -30.45 1.52
C VAL A 118 -15.69 -30.37 0.35
N TRP A 119 -15.35 -30.89 -0.83
CA TRP A 119 -16.21 -30.85 -2.02
C TRP A 119 -17.16 -32.06 -2.10
N THR A 120 -18.42 -31.85 -1.73
CA THR A 120 -19.48 -32.85 -1.87
C THR A 120 -20.02 -32.91 -3.31
N ASP A 121 -20.66 -34.02 -3.67
CA ASP A 121 -21.37 -34.12 -4.96
C ASP A 121 -22.58 -33.16 -5.04
N GLU A 122 -23.12 -32.73 -3.88
CA GLU A 122 -24.17 -31.71 -3.78
C GLU A 122 -23.63 -30.32 -4.17
N ILE A 123 -22.44 -29.94 -3.67
CA ILE A 123 -21.72 -28.73 -4.11
C ILE A 123 -21.42 -28.79 -5.62
N GLY A 124 -20.96 -29.95 -6.11
CA GLY A 124 -20.72 -30.19 -7.54
C GLY A 124 -21.98 -29.99 -8.40
N ALA A 125 -23.12 -30.54 -7.96
CA ALA A 125 -24.40 -30.39 -8.64
C ALA A 125 -24.88 -28.92 -8.68
N ALA A 126 -24.79 -28.20 -7.55
CA ALA A 126 -25.17 -26.79 -7.46
C ALA A 126 -24.37 -25.90 -8.43
N TRP A 127 -23.05 -26.10 -8.50
CA TRP A 127 -22.18 -25.38 -9.43
C TRP A 127 -22.44 -25.71 -10.90
N HIS A 128 -22.65 -26.99 -11.25
CA HIS A 128 -23.03 -27.37 -12.61
C HIS A 128 -24.35 -26.71 -13.04
N GLN A 129 -25.37 -26.75 -12.19
CA GLN A 129 -26.67 -26.13 -12.47
C GLN A 129 -26.57 -24.61 -12.63
N ALA A 130 -25.78 -23.94 -11.78
CA ALA A 130 -25.54 -22.50 -11.89
C ALA A 130 -24.86 -22.13 -13.22
N LEU A 131 -23.81 -22.85 -13.61
CA LEU A 131 -23.07 -22.59 -14.84
C LEU A 131 -23.89 -22.93 -16.10
N GLU A 132 -24.76 -23.94 -16.06
CA GLU A 132 -25.70 -24.26 -17.15
C GLU A 132 -26.75 -23.14 -17.35
N VAL A 133 -27.34 -22.63 -16.26
CA VAL A 133 -28.29 -21.50 -16.31
C VAL A 133 -27.60 -20.23 -16.84
N ILE A 134 -26.38 -19.94 -16.39
CA ILE A 134 -25.59 -18.80 -16.87
C ILE A 134 -25.29 -18.95 -18.36
N ALA A 135 -24.79 -20.11 -18.79
CA ALA A 135 -24.50 -20.38 -20.21
C ALA A 135 -25.73 -20.18 -21.10
N LYS A 136 -26.91 -20.62 -20.65
CA LYS A 136 -28.17 -20.42 -21.37
C LYS A 136 -28.50 -18.94 -21.58
N VAL A 137 -28.47 -18.13 -20.50
CA VAL A 137 -28.76 -16.68 -20.58
C VAL A 137 -27.77 -15.95 -21.50
N MET A 138 -26.52 -16.42 -21.56
CA MET A 138 -25.51 -15.88 -22.49
C MET A 138 -25.72 -16.30 -23.95
N LEU A 139 -26.34 -17.46 -24.21
CA LEU A 139 -26.59 -17.98 -25.55
C LEU A 139 -27.91 -17.48 -26.16
N ASP A 140 -28.92 -17.20 -25.34
CA ASP A 140 -30.19 -16.58 -25.76
C ASP A 140 -30.01 -15.15 -26.35
N ALA A 141 -28.78 -14.60 -26.32
CA ALA A 141 -28.42 -13.26 -26.83
C ALA A 141 -27.99 -13.21 -28.32
N TYR A 142 -27.85 -14.36 -29.01
CA TYR A 142 -27.26 -14.41 -30.36
C TYR A 142 -28.33 -14.09 -31.43
N THR A 143 -28.07 -13.13 -32.35
CA THR A 143 -29.11 -12.52 -33.22
C THR A 143 -29.07 -12.89 -34.72
N ASP A 144 -30.23 -12.79 -35.39
CA ASP A 144 -30.52 -13.07 -36.82
C ASP A 144 -30.99 -11.81 -37.60
N THR A 145 -30.96 -11.77 -38.95
CA THR A 145 -31.15 -10.53 -39.77
C THR A 145 -31.91 -10.66 -41.11
N ASN A 146 -32.78 -9.68 -41.54
CA ASN A 146 -33.17 -9.35 -42.96
C ASN A 146 -34.23 -8.19 -43.25
N ILE A 147 -33.86 -7.12 -44.01
CA ILE A 147 -34.47 -6.47 -45.27
C ILE A 147 -35.88 -5.69 -45.39
N SER A 148 -35.86 -4.33 -45.56
CA SER A 148 -36.31 -3.35 -46.68
C SER A 148 -37.77 -2.86 -47.19
N THR A 149 -37.95 -1.51 -47.45
CA THR A 149 -38.64 -0.69 -48.59
C THR A 149 -40.14 -0.11 -48.70
N THR A 150 -40.54 0.73 -49.74
CA THR A 150 -41.56 1.91 -49.76
C THR A 150 -42.40 2.38 -51.10
N ASN A 151 -43.52 3.21 -51.03
CA ASN A 151 -44.21 4.28 -51.97
C ASN A 151 -45.54 4.18 -52.93
N GLU A 152 -46.04 5.23 -53.73
CA GLU A 152 -47.51 5.73 -54.10
C GLU A 152 -48.06 6.14 -55.62
N SER A 153 -49.36 6.63 -55.94
CA SER A 153 -49.93 7.72 -57.01
C SER A 153 -51.31 7.70 -57.99
N ASP A 154 -51.91 8.90 -58.53
CA ASP A 154 -52.75 9.44 -59.81
C ASP A 154 -54.36 9.85 -60.17
N ASN A 155 -54.83 10.61 -61.31
CA ASN A 155 -56.29 11.16 -61.72
C ASN A 155 -56.89 11.73 -63.21
N ALA A 156 -58.10 12.46 -63.46
CA ALA A 156 -58.87 12.78 -64.84
C ALA A 156 -60.01 14.01 -65.17
N PRO A 157 -60.64 14.31 -66.44
CA PRO A 157 -61.46 15.58 -66.99
C PRO A 157 -62.84 15.62 -67.95
N GLN A 158 -63.47 16.79 -68.52
CA GLN A 158 -64.86 17.00 -69.34
C GLN A 158 -65.25 18.33 -70.31
N GLY A 159 -66.44 18.53 -71.09
CA GLY A 159 -67.02 19.81 -71.87
C GLY A 159 -68.29 19.90 -72.96
N ALA A 160 -68.97 21.06 -73.45
CA ALA A 160 -70.16 21.27 -74.52
C ALA A 160 -70.72 22.73 -75.14
N THR A 161 -71.72 22.92 -76.15
CA THR A 161 -72.32 24.21 -76.93
C THR A 161 -73.79 24.19 -77.70
N THR A 162 -74.57 25.04 -78.55
CA THR A 162 -74.86 26.49 -79.20
C THR A 162 -76.22 26.78 -80.13
N MET A 163 -76.67 28.01 -80.70
CA MET A 163 -77.97 28.34 -81.57
C MET A 163 -78.18 29.54 -82.72
N ASN A 164 -79.36 30.30 -83.00
CA ASN A 164 -79.95 30.94 -84.34
C ASN A 164 -80.69 32.43 -84.49
N ASP A 165 -81.33 32.94 -85.64
CA ASP A 165 -81.73 34.41 -86.13
C ASP A 165 -83.05 34.80 -87.08
N THR A 166 -83.50 36.11 -87.46
CA THR A 166 -84.52 36.68 -88.58
C THR A 166 -85.02 38.27 -88.76
N ASP A 167 -85.56 38.89 -89.92
CA ASP A 167 -86.14 40.35 -90.19
C ASP A 167 -87.04 40.82 -91.52
N ALA A 168 -87.65 42.10 -91.76
CA ALA A 168 -88.23 42.76 -93.07
C ALA A 168 -88.62 44.32 -93.35
N ALA A 169 -89.52 45.08 -92.65
CA ALA A 169 -90.34 46.21 -93.24
C ALA A 169 -89.83 47.69 -93.19
N GLU A 170 -88.57 47.91 -92.84
CA GLU A 170 -88.04 49.18 -92.27
C GLU A 170 -87.75 50.34 -93.27
N LEU A 171 -87.51 50.00 -94.53
CA LEU A 171 -86.51 50.68 -95.37
C LEU A 171 -86.79 52.16 -95.71
N ALA A 172 -88.05 52.54 -95.90
CA ALA A 172 -88.43 53.92 -96.26
C ALA A 172 -88.30 54.90 -95.09
N ARG A 173 -88.38 54.41 -93.85
CA ARG A 173 -88.31 55.22 -92.62
C ARG A 173 -86.86 55.62 -92.31
N LEU A 174 -85.92 54.71 -92.56
CA LEU A 174 -84.49 54.86 -92.30
C LEU A 174 -83.87 56.07 -93.03
N ARG A 175 -84.13 56.24 -94.34
CA ARG A 175 -83.50 57.32 -95.15
C ARG A 175 -83.77 58.73 -94.64
N SER A 176 -84.93 58.97 -94.01
CA SER A 176 -85.24 60.29 -93.42
C SER A 176 -84.45 60.51 -92.13
N ALA A 177 -84.45 59.52 -91.22
CA ALA A 177 -83.74 59.58 -89.94
C ALA A 177 -82.22 59.79 -90.13
N VAL A 178 -81.62 59.09 -91.09
CA VAL A 178 -80.20 59.21 -91.46
C VAL A 178 -79.79 60.64 -91.86
N SER A 179 -80.70 61.42 -92.47
CA SER A 179 -80.41 62.77 -92.95
C SER A 179 -80.37 63.85 -91.86
N GLY A 180 -80.99 63.59 -90.71
CA GLY A 180 -81.01 64.51 -89.56
C GLY A 180 -79.94 64.21 -88.49
N ALA A 181 -79.13 63.16 -88.65
CA ALA A 181 -78.14 62.78 -87.66
C ALA A 181 -76.97 63.78 -87.60
N MET A 182 -76.56 64.19 -86.39
CA MET A 182 -75.41 65.09 -86.20
C MET A 182 -74.05 64.38 -86.25
N GLN A 183 -74.01 63.04 -86.22
CA GLN A 183 -72.77 62.28 -86.36
C GLN A 183 -72.41 62.08 -87.84
N PRO A 184 -71.13 62.14 -88.22
CA PRO A 184 -70.68 61.90 -89.59
C PRO A 184 -71.02 60.47 -90.05
N MET A 185 -71.92 60.33 -91.02
CA MET A 185 -72.24 59.05 -91.66
C MET A 185 -72.29 59.13 -93.19
N MET A 186 -71.72 58.10 -93.81
CA MET A 186 -71.63 57.89 -95.26
C MET A 186 -72.18 56.49 -95.61
N MET A 187 -72.75 56.30 -96.79
CA MET A 187 -73.25 55.01 -97.27
C MET A 187 -72.73 54.74 -98.68
N ILE A 188 -72.32 53.49 -98.92
CA ILE A 188 -71.79 53.02 -100.21
C ILE A 188 -72.58 51.82 -100.73
N ASP A 189 -72.62 51.63 -102.04
CA ASP A 189 -73.18 50.43 -102.68
C ASP A 189 -72.22 49.21 -102.63
N ARG A 190 -72.65 48.08 -103.20
CA ARG A 190 -71.84 46.85 -103.34
C ARG A 190 -70.60 47.00 -104.21
N ASP A 191 -70.56 48.01 -105.09
CA ASP A 191 -69.41 48.32 -105.94
C ASP A 191 -68.43 49.29 -105.25
N PHE A 192 -68.76 49.71 -104.02
CA PHE A 192 -68.02 50.62 -103.12
C PHE A 192 -68.06 52.10 -103.54
N ASN A 193 -69.07 52.51 -104.32
CA ASN A 193 -69.31 53.92 -104.67
C ASN A 193 -70.14 54.60 -103.58
N ILE A 194 -69.81 55.85 -103.25
CA ILE A 194 -70.53 56.67 -102.26
C ILE A 194 -71.89 57.07 -102.83
N THR A 195 -72.94 56.37 -102.41
CA THR A 195 -74.33 56.65 -102.79
C THR A 195 -74.97 57.70 -101.88
N TYR A 196 -74.45 57.89 -100.66
CA TYR A 196 -74.92 58.90 -99.72
C TYR A 196 -73.81 59.39 -98.77
N ALA A 197 -73.86 60.67 -98.38
CA ALA A 197 -73.14 61.21 -97.25
C ALA A 197 -74.01 62.27 -96.56
N ASN A 198 -74.11 62.23 -95.24
CA ASN A 198 -74.83 63.27 -94.50
C ASN A 198 -73.96 64.54 -94.36
N LYS A 199 -74.58 65.65 -93.94
CA LYS A 199 -73.86 66.92 -93.81
C LYS A 199 -72.70 66.84 -92.81
N ALA A 200 -72.84 66.09 -91.71
CA ALA A 200 -71.77 65.94 -90.72
C ALA A 200 -70.52 65.25 -91.31
N SER A 201 -70.67 64.30 -92.25
CA SER A 201 -69.53 63.76 -93.02
C SER A 201 -68.87 64.80 -93.90
N ILE A 202 -69.65 65.64 -94.60
CA ILE A 202 -69.10 66.72 -95.41
C ILE A 202 -68.33 67.73 -94.53
N ASP A 203 -68.92 68.16 -93.42
CA ASP A 203 -68.31 69.13 -92.50
C ASP A 203 -67.04 68.56 -91.82
N LEU A 204 -67.05 67.29 -91.38
CA LEU A 204 -65.87 66.59 -90.81
C LEU A 204 -64.73 66.48 -91.82
N LEU A 205 -65.02 65.97 -93.03
CA LEU A 205 -64.02 65.77 -94.08
C LEU A 205 -63.50 67.12 -94.59
N THR A 206 -64.30 68.18 -94.57
CA THR A 206 -63.88 69.55 -94.90
C THR A 206 -62.94 70.13 -93.83
N LYS A 207 -63.28 70.00 -92.54
CA LYS A 207 -62.43 70.45 -91.41
C LYS A 207 -61.00 69.89 -91.52
N HIS A 208 -60.87 68.64 -91.97
CA HIS A 208 -59.59 67.92 -92.04
C HIS A 208 -59.09 67.71 -93.49
N GLU A 209 -59.66 68.42 -94.48
CA GLU A 209 -59.41 68.19 -95.91
C GLU A 209 -57.92 68.32 -96.28
N ALA A 210 -57.23 69.31 -95.73
CA ALA A 210 -55.79 69.51 -95.98
C ALA A 210 -54.92 68.37 -95.42
N ILE A 211 -55.33 67.73 -94.32
CA ILE A 211 -54.64 66.57 -93.74
C ILE A 211 -54.94 65.32 -94.60
N LEU A 212 -56.19 65.14 -95.01
CA LEU A 212 -56.61 64.05 -95.89
C LEU A 212 -55.90 64.13 -97.25
N GLN A 213 -55.78 65.32 -97.86
CA GLN A 213 -55.01 65.57 -99.08
C GLN A 213 -53.52 65.23 -98.95
N SER A 214 -52.93 65.41 -97.76
CA SER A 214 -51.51 65.07 -97.53
C SER A 214 -51.25 63.55 -97.51
N VAL A 215 -52.29 62.73 -97.26
CA VAL A 215 -52.22 61.26 -97.23
C VAL A 215 -52.80 60.64 -98.50
N PHE A 216 -53.79 61.30 -99.12
CA PHE A 216 -54.52 60.87 -100.32
C PHE A 216 -54.48 61.99 -101.39
N PRO A 217 -53.42 62.06 -102.21
CA PRO A 217 -53.25 63.14 -103.19
C PRO A 217 -54.40 63.18 -104.20
N GLY A 218 -55.10 64.31 -104.26
CA GLY A 218 -56.30 64.50 -105.10
C GLY A 218 -57.64 64.39 -104.36
N PHE A 219 -57.64 64.16 -103.04
CA PHE A 219 -58.84 64.19 -102.21
C PHE A 219 -59.52 65.57 -102.24
N HIS A 220 -60.80 65.63 -102.63
CA HIS A 220 -61.61 66.85 -102.58
C HIS A 220 -63.04 66.55 -102.14
N VAL A 221 -63.51 67.18 -101.06
CA VAL A 221 -64.80 66.84 -100.41
C VAL A 221 -65.99 67.05 -101.35
N GLY A 222 -65.95 68.11 -102.16
CA GLY A 222 -67.01 68.42 -103.14
C GLY A 222 -67.18 67.38 -104.25
N GLY A 223 -66.23 66.45 -104.41
CA GLY A 223 -66.26 65.39 -105.44
C GLY A 223 -66.54 63.98 -104.92
N ILE A 224 -66.76 63.77 -103.62
CA ILE A 224 -66.81 62.40 -103.06
C ILE A 224 -68.10 61.65 -103.40
N MET A 225 -69.22 62.35 -103.61
CA MET A 225 -70.51 61.74 -103.96
C MET A 225 -70.45 61.08 -105.34
N GLY A 226 -70.75 59.78 -105.43
CA GLY A 226 -70.58 58.98 -106.64
C GLY A 226 -69.14 58.53 -106.92
N SER A 227 -68.16 58.95 -106.12
CA SER A 227 -66.78 58.43 -106.19
C SER A 227 -66.65 57.10 -105.43
N ASN A 228 -65.59 56.34 -105.71
CA ASN A 228 -65.35 55.04 -105.08
C ASN A 228 -64.40 55.17 -103.86
N ILE A 229 -64.74 54.53 -102.73
CA ILE A 229 -63.94 54.65 -101.50
C ILE A 229 -62.55 54.01 -101.58
N ASP A 230 -62.27 53.22 -102.61
CA ASP A 230 -60.92 52.71 -102.91
C ASP A 230 -59.86 53.83 -102.90
N GLY A 231 -60.19 55.02 -103.39
CA GLY A 231 -59.28 56.17 -103.43
C GLY A 231 -58.81 56.67 -102.06
N PHE A 232 -59.44 56.21 -100.97
CA PHE A 232 -59.15 56.59 -99.59
C PHE A 232 -58.50 55.44 -98.78
N HIS A 233 -58.05 54.37 -99.45
CA HIS A 233 -57.45 53.20 -98.82
C HIS A 233 -56.09 52.85 -99.45
N LYS A 234 -55.06 52.61 -98.61
CA LYS A 234 -53.71 52.25 -99.09
C LYS A 234 -53.62 50.88 -99.76
N ASN A 235 -54.55 49.98 -99.47
CA ASN A 235 -54.71 48.69 -100.14
C ASN A 235 -56.21 48.43 -100.39
N PRO A 236 -56.77 48.91 -101.51
CA PRO A 236 -58.20 48.80 -101.78
C PRO A 236 -58.69 47.36 -101.91
N ALA A 237 -57.87 46.45 -102.47
CA ALA A 237 -58.23 45.05 -102.63
C ALA A 237 -58.51 44.36 -101.28
N HIS A 238 -57.71 44.66 -100.25
CA HIS A 238 -57.96 44.19 -98.89
C HIS A 238 -59.28 44.75 -98.32
N GLN A 239 -59.54 46.05 -98.50
CA GLN A 239 -60.77 46.66 -97.98
C GLN A 239 -62.01 46.14 -98.70
N ARG A 240 -61.97 45.95 -100.02
CA ARG A 240 -63.03 45.28 -100.77
C ARG A 240 -63.27 43.86 -100.26
N GLN A 241 -62.22 43.08 -99.98
CA GLN A 241 -62.38 41.72 -99.44
C GLN A 241 -62.96 41.71 -98.02
N LEU A 242 -62.59 42.67 -97.17
CA LEU A 242 -63.17 42.87 -95.84
C LEU A 242 -64.67 43.23 -95.96
N LEU A 243 -64.99 44.27 -96.73
CA LEU A 243 -66.33 44.84 -96.81
C LEU A 243 -67.28 44.15 -97.80
N ALA A 244 -66.82 43.21 -98.64
CA ALA A 244 -67.72 42.46 -99.55
C ALA A 244 -68.49 41.34 -98.85
N ASN A 245 -68.04 40.89 -97.68
CA ASN A 245 -68.71 39.88 -96.88
C ASN A 245 -69.33 40.52 -95.62
N PRO A 246 -70.67 40.58 -95.49
CA PRO A 246 -71.32 41.20 -94.34
C PRO A 246 -71.03 40.48 -93.02
N ALA A 247 -70.59 39.22 -93.02
CA ALA A 247 -70.18 38.52 -91.80
C ALA A 247 -68.90 39.09 -91.14
N ASN A 248 -68.17 39.96 -91.83
CA ASN A 248 -67.05 40.72 -91.27
C ASN A 248 -67.51 42.02 -90.55
N LEU A 249 -68.82 42.28 -90.50
CA LEU A 249 -69.41 43.55 -90.05
C LEU A 249 -70.41 43.29 -88.91
N PRO A 250 -70.57 44.22 -87.94
CA PRO A 250 -69.97 45.55 -87.87
C PRO A 250 -68.47 45.52 -87.52
N TYR A 251 -67.67 46.28 -88.27
CA TYR A 251 -66.23 46.42 -88.06
C TYR A 251 -65.91 47.80 -87.49
N SER A 252 -65.38 47.84 -86.27
CA SER A 252 -64.91 49.08 -85.63
C SER A 252 -63.39 49.07 -85.53
N THR A 253 -62.75 50.20 -85.85
CA THR A 253 -61.29 50.34 -85.77
C THR A 253 -60.87 51.80 -85.62
N ASN A 254 -59.75 52.06 -84.95
CA ASN A 254 -59.11 53.37 -84.93
C ASN A 254 -58.01 53.40 -86.00
N ILE A 255 -58.19 54.17 -87.06
CA ILE A 255 -57.18 54.37 -88.11
C ILE A 255 -56.36 55.64 -87.86
N GLN A 256 -55.05 55.54 -88.03
CA GLN A 256 -54.14 56.69 -87.94
C GLN A 256 -54.07 57.42 -89.29
N ILE A 257 -54.48 58.69 -89.33
CA ILE A 257 -54.33 59.57 -90.50
C ILE A 257 -53.42 60.73 -90.11
N ALA A 258 -52.14 60.62 -90.50
CA ALA A 258 -51.05 61.46 -90.00
C ALA A 258 -51.00 61.45 -88.46
N HIS A 259 -51.39 62.56 -87.81
CA HIS A 259 -51.45 62.68 -86.34
C HIS A 259 -52.86 62.48 -85.76
N LEU A 260 -53.90 62.35 -86.60
CA LEU A 260 -55.27 62.13 -86.16
C LEU A 260 -55.53 60.65 -85.94
N THR A 261 -56.24 60.32 -84.87
CA THR A 261 -56.83 59.00 -84.63
C THR A 261 -58.30 59.05 -85.01
N MET A 262 -58.67 58.51 -86.17
CA MET A 262 -60.05 58.47 -86.64
C MET A 262 -60.68 57.12 -86.30
N LYS A 263 -61.74 57.11 -85.50
CA LYS A 263 -62.55 55.91 -85.26
C LYS A 263 -63.52 55.70 -86.41
N LEU A 264 -63.42 54.55 -87.07
CA LEU A 264 -64.45 54.00 -87.95
C LEU A 264 -65.39 53.10 -87.16
N ASN A 265 -66.66 53.15 -87.49
CA ASN A 265 -67.57 52.02 -87.41
C ASN A 265 -68.13 51.77 -88.82
N VAL A 266 -67.99 50.56 -89.36
CA VAL A 266 -68.58 50.16 -90.63
C VAL A 266 -69.59 49.07 -90.40
N THR A 267 -70.81 49.24 -90.90
CA THR A 267 -71.94 48.32 -90.69
C THR A 267 -72.50 47.84 -92.03
N ALA A 268 -72.98 46.59 -92.06
CA ALA A 268 -73.61 46.03 -93.24
C ALA A 268 -75.00 46.67 -93.45
N MET A 269 -75.32 47.04 -94.70
CA MET A 269 -76.67 47.38 -95.12
C MET A 269 -77.28 46.19 -95.85
N MET A 270 -78.39 45.68 -95.32
CA MET A 270 -79.23 44.68 -95.97
C MET A 270 -80.46 45.33 -96.62
N ASP A 271 -81.05 44.67 -97.60
CA ASP A 271 -82.39 44.99 -98.09
C ASP A 271 -83.49 44.34 -97.22
N THR A 272 -84.74 44.51 -97.61
CA THR A 272 -85.92 43.97 -96.91
C THR A 272 -86.06 42.44 -96.96
N ASN A 273 -85.16 41.75 -97.67
CA ASN A 273 -85.10 40.29 -97.78
C ASN A 273 -83.85 39.71 -97.10
N GLY A 274 -83.04 40.56 -96.45
CA GLY A 274 -81.74 40.19 -95.88
C GLY A 274 -80.60 40.09 -96.90
N GLU A 275 -80.79 40.49 -98.17
CA GLU A 275 -79.68 40.47 -99.13
C GLU A 275 -78.80 41.72 -98.97
N TYR A 276 -77.49 41.51 -99.05
CA TYR A 276 -76.49 42.55 -98.83
C TYR A 276 -76.47 43.59 -99.96
N ILE A 277 -76.64 44.87 -99.64
CA ILE A 277 -76.73 45.98 -100.61
C ILE A 277 -75.63 47.04 -100.50
N GLY A 278 -74.80 46.99 -99.46
CA GLY A 278 -73.68 47.92 -99.30
C GLY A 278 -73.27 48.15 -97.84
N ASN A 279 -72.51 49.22 -97.57
CA ASN A 279 -72.06 49.55 -96.22
C ASN A 279 -72.57 50.93 -95.79
N ALA A 280 -72.89 51.09 -94.51
CA ALA A 280 -72.91 52.38 -93.84
C ALA A 280 -71.61 52.54 -93.03
N LEU A 281 -71.05 53.74 -92.99
CA LEU A 281 -69.79 54.05 -92.33
C LEU A 281 -69.94 55.31 -91.49
N GLU A 282 -69.66 55.21 -90.20
CA GLU A 282 -69.61 56.32 -89.25
C GLU A 282 -68.14 56.61 -88.88
N TRP A 283 -67.77 57.90 -88.83
CA TRP A 283 -66.38 58.33 -88.64
C TRP A 283 -66.29 59.45 -87.59
N SER A 284 -65.40 59.33 -86.60
CA SER A 284 -65.14 60.41 -85.61
C SER A 284 -63.66 60.55 -85.26
N ASP A 285 -63.26 61.77 -84.88
CA ASP A 285 -61.92 62.09 -84.38
C ASP A 285 -61.87 61.81 -82.87
N VAL A 286 -60.96 60.94 -82.42
CA VAL A 286 -60.81 60.50 -81.02
C VAL A 286 -59.41 60.76 -80.45
N THR A 287 -58.67 61.68 -81.06
CA THR A 287 -57.22 61.84 -80.86
C THR A 287 -56.80 62.18 -79.42
N GLU A 288 -57.55 63.03 -78.71
CA GLU A 288 -57.20 63.43 -77.33
C GLU A 288 -57.55 62.39 -76.26
N GLU A 289 -58.56 61.56 -76.51
CA GLU A 289 -59.12 60.65 -75.49
C GLU A 289 -58.16 59.48 -75.20
N VAL A 290 -57.66 58.86 -76.27
CA VAL A 290 -56.63 57.80 -76.23
C VAL A 290 -55.32 58.27 -75.56
N ALA A 291 -55.03 59.57 -75.59
CA ALA A 291 -53.81 60.11 -74.98
C ALA A 291 -53.83 60.07 -73.44
N LYS A 292 -55.01 60.11 -72.81
CA LYS A 292 -55.14 60.09 -71.33
C LYS A 292 -54.96 58.69 -70.73
N GLU A 293 -55.56 57.66 -71.33
CA GLU A 293 -55.44 56.27 -70.86
C GLU A 293 -53.97 55.81 -70.83
N ASN A 294 -53.22 56.18 -71.88
CA ASN A 294 -51.78 55.91 -72.04
C ASN A 294 -50.85 56.65 -71.05
N HIS A 295 -51.39 57.48 -70.15
CA HIS A 295 -50.65 58.04 -69.02
C HIS A 295 -50.84 57.19 -67.74
N VAL A 296 -52.09 56.86 -67.40
CA VAL A 296 -52.43 56.07 -66.19
C VAL A 296 -51.78 54.69 -66.23
N ALA A 297 -51.89 53.98 -67.36
CA ALA A 297 -51.28 52.67 -67.55
C ALA A 297 -49.74 52.66 -67.35
N ARG A 298 -49.08 53.82 -67.54
CA ARG A 298 -47.62 53.96 -67.46
C ARG A 298 -47.12 54.12 -66.03
N VAL A 299 -47.90 54.78 -65.17
CA VAL A 299 -47.60 54.88 -63.73
C VAL A 299 -47.86 53.54 -63.06
N GLN A 300 -48.98 52.89 -63.40
CA GLN A 300 -49.33 51.56 -62.92
C GLN A 300 -48.22 50.53 -63.25
N GLY A 301 -47.82 50.46 -64.52
CA GLY A 301 -46.76 49.56 -64.97
C GLY A 301 -45.37 49.82 -64.34
N ALA A 302 -45.11 51.00 -63.78
CA ALA A 302 -43.86 51.29 -63.07
C ALA A 302 -43.83 50.70 -61.64
N ILE A 303 -45.00 50.57 -60.99
CA ILE A 303 -45.10 49.95 -59.65
C ILE A 303 -45.20 48.42 -59.79
N ASP A 304 -45.93 47.94 -60.81
CA ASP A 304 -46.07 46.52 -61.13
C ASP A 304 -44.74 45.85 -61.53
N SER A 305 -43.81 46.61 -62.13
CA SER A 305 -42.48 46.12 -62.53
C SER A 305 -41.39 46.32 -61.47
N SER A 306 -41.71 46.88 -60.30
CA SER A 306 -40.74 47.00 -59.20
C SER A 306 -40.40 45.63 -58.60
N VAL A 307 -39.11 45.37 -58.39
CA VAL A 307 -38.60 44.17 -57.71
C VAL A 307 -38.87 44.23 -56.20
N GLN A 308 -39.00 45.45 -55.65
CA GLN A 308 -39.34 45.66 -54.25
C GLN A 308 -40.84 45.37 -54.05
N ALA A 309 -41.17 44.60 -53.02
CA ALA A 309 -42.55 44.28 -52.70
C ALA A 309 -43.24 45.52 -52.10
N VAL A 310 -44.30 45.99 -52.79
CA VAL A 310 -45.13 47.13 -52.38
C VAL A 310 -46.57 46.69 -52.16
N MET A 311 -47.19 47.16 -51.08
CA MET A 311 -48.60 47.02 -50.74
C MET A 311 -49.17 48.41 -50.42
N MET A 312 -50.32 48.76 -50.98
CA MET A 312 -51.01 50.00 -50.66
C MET A 312 -52.31 49.69 -49.93
N VAL A 313 -52.59 50.46 -48.88
CA VAL A 313 -53.84 50.40 -48.09
C VAL A 313 -54.52 51.77 -48.09
N ASP A 314 -55.84 51.80 -47.96
CA ASP A 314 -56.59 53.03 -47.73
C ASP A 314 -56.60 53.47 -46.24
N ARG A 315 -57.40 54.51 -45.95
CA ARG A 315 -57.58 55.06 -44.60
C ARG A 315 -58.27 54.13 -43.61
N ASP A 316 -59.04 53.16 -44.10
CA ASP A 316 -59.69 52.12 -43.28
C ASP A 316 -58.80 50.89 -43.12
N PHE A 317 -57.57 50.94 -43.66
CA PHE A 317 -56.53 49.91 -43.68
C PHE A 317 -56.89 48.67 -44.52
N ILE A 318 -57.76 48.85 -45.52
CA ILE A 318 -58.05 47.84 -46.53
C ILE A 318 -56.97 47.89 -47.61
N VAL A 319 -56.42 46.75 -47.99
CA VAL A 319 -55.45 46.62 -49.09
C VAL A 319 -56.14 46.98 -50.41
N THR A 320 -55.80 48.15 -50.96
CA THR A 320 -56.33 48.65 -52.23
C THR A 320 -55.52 48.16 -53.43
N TYR A 321 -54.23 47.87 -53.24
CA TYR A 321 -53.33 47.39 -54.29
C TYR A 321 -52.13 46.62 -53.72
N VAL A 322 -51.61 45.66 -54.48
CA VAL A 322 -50.29 45.03 -54.27
C VAL A 322 -49.62 44.84 -55.62
N ASN A 323 -48.30 44.97 -55.68
CA ASN A 323 -47.55 44.64 -56.89
C ASN A 323 -47.22 43.14 -57.00
N GLN A 324 -46.68 42.73 -58.14
CA GLN A 324 -46.32 41.32 -58.37
C GLN A 324 -45.22 40.85 -57.40
N ALA A 325 -44.31 41.73 -56.97
CA ALA A 325 -43.28 41.39 -55.98
C ALA A 325 -43.87 41.07 -54.59
N THR A 326 -44.84 41.85 -54.08
CA THR A 326 -45.59 41.50 -52.87
C THR A 326 -46.33 40.19 -53.04
N THR A 327 -47.00 40.01 -54.17
CA THR A 327 -47.75 38.78 -54.48
C THR A 327 -46.82 37.55 -54.46
N ASN A 328 -45.63 37.66 -55.06
CA ASN A 328 -44.62 36.61 -55.07
C ASN A 328 -44.04 36.33 -53.67
N LEU A 329 -43.75 37.37 -52.88
CA LEU A 329 -43.22 37.25 -51.52
C LEU A 329 -44.23 36.53 -50.61
N LEU A 330 -45.50 36.96 -50.65
CA LEU A 330 -46.57 36.37 -49.84
C LEU A 330 -46.92 34.94 -50.30
N MET A 331 -46.81 34.62 -51.60
CA MET A 331 -46.96 33.25 -52.08
C MET A 331 -45.78 32.35 -51.68
N LYS A 332 -44.54 32.84 -51.81
CA LYS A 332 -43.32 32.08 -51.44
C LYS A 332 -43.35 31.65 -49.97
N TYR A 333 -43.87 32.52 -49.10
CA TYR A 333 -43.94 32.31 -47.65
C TYR A 333 -45.37 32.05 -47.14
N GLN A 334 -46.29 31.64 -48.02
CA GLN A 334 -47.70 31.40 -47.70
C GLN A 334 -47.89 30.44 -46.51
N MET A 335 -47.02 29.43 -46.33
CA MET A 335 -47.10 28.51 -45.21
C MET A 335 -46.71 29.16 -43.88
N GLN A 336 -45.61 29.93 -43.84
CA GLN A 336 -45.19 30.70 -42.67
C GLN A 336 -46.25 31.75 -42.29
N PHE A 337 -46.77 32.49 -43.26
CA PHE A 337 -47.82 33.48 -43.03
C PHE A 337 -49.14 32.83 -42.57
N SER A 338 -49.58 31.70 -43.14
CA SER A 338 -50.76 30.97 -42.63
C SER A 338 -50.56 30.33 -41.26
N SER A 339 -49.32 29.99 -40.88
CA SER A 339 -49.00 29.49 -39.53
C SER A 339 -49.04 30.62 -38.49
N ALA A 340 -48.52 31.81 -38.83
CA ALA A 340 -48.56 32.98 -37.96
C ALA A 340 -49.94 33.65 -37.90
N PHE A 341 -50.72 33.60 -38.99
CA PHE A 341 -52.02 34.26 -39.16
C PHE A 341 -53.04 33.27 -39.74
N PRO A 342 -53.79 32.53 -38.90
CA PRO A 342 -54.78 31.56 -39.36
C PRO A 342 -55.82 32.17 -40.30
N GLY A 343 -55.94 31.62 -41.51
CA GLY A 343 -56.82 32.14 -42.58
C GLY A 343 -56.14 33.05 -43.61
N PHE A 344 -54.85 33.34 -43.47
CA PHE A 344 -54.06 34.12 -44.45
C PHE A 344 -54.14 33.54 -45.88
N SER A 345 -54.32 34.39 -46.89
CA SER A 345 -54.33 34.02 -48.30
C SER A 345 -53.70 35.10 -49.19
N ALA A 346 -52.54 34.81 -49.78
CA ALA A 346 -51.85 35.73 -50.69
C ALA A 346 -52.68 36.08 -51.95
N LYS A 347 -53.50 35.14 -52.45
CA LYS A 347 -54.40 35.38 -53.60
C LYS A 347 -55.62 36.25 -53.26
N GLY A 348 -56.01 36.31 -51.98
CA GLY A 348 -57.14 37.09 -51.50
C GLY A 348 -56.75 38.40 -50.82
N ILE A 349 -55.49 38.83 -50.92
CA ILE A 349 -54.95 39.92 -50.10
C ILE A 349 -55.61 41.27 -50.38
N VAL A 350 -55.88 41.59 -51.66
CA VAL A 350 -56.55 42.83 -52.07
C VAL A 350 -58.02 42.79 -51.64
N GLY A 351 -58.49 43.86 -51.00
CA GLY A 351 -59.81 43.94 -50.37
C GLY A 351 -59.89 43.41 -48.95
N THR A 352 -58.79 42.90 -48.36
CA THR A 352 -58.74 42.53 -46.93
C THR A 352 -58.17 43.65 -46.08
N CYS A 353 -58.54 43.69 -44.79
CA CYS A 353 -57.97 44.62 -43.83
C CYS A 353 -56.64 44.09 -43.28
N ILE A 354 -55.58 44.90 -43.29
CA ILE A 354 -54.27 44.50 -42.74
C ILE A 354 -54.26 44.29 -41.22
N ASP A 355 -55.33 44.65 -40.50
CA ASP A 355 -55.54 44.26 -39.10
C ASP A 355 -55.39 42.74 -38.91
N THR A 356 -55.81 41.94 -39.89
CA THR A 356 -55.71 40.47 -39.86
C THR A 356 -54.27 39.93 -39.83
N PHE A 357 -53.28 40.78 -40.09
CA PHE A 357 -51.85 40.46 -40.12
C PHE A 357 -51.08 41.12 -38.94
N HIS A 358 -51.79 41.61 -37.92
CA HIS A 358 -51.21 42.31 -36.78
C HIS A 358 -51.67 41.74 -35.43
N LYS A 359 -50.72 41.56 -34.49
CA LYS A 359 -51.01 41.03 -33.15
C LYS A 359 -51.77 42.00 -32.22
N ASN A 360 -51.76 43.30 -32.52
CA ASN A 360 -52.50 44.32 -31.78
C ASN A 360 -52.99 45.45 -32.72
N PRO A 361 -54.01 45.21 -33.57
CA PRO A 361 -54.35 46.10 -34.68
C PRO A 361 -54.64 47.55 -34.27
N ALA A 362 -55.17 47.78 -33.06
CA ALA A 362 -55.40 49.12 -32.53
C ALA A 362 -54.12 49.97 -32.45
N HIS A 363 -52.97 49.35 -32.10
CA HIS A 363 -51.67 50.02 -32.06
C HIS A 363 -51.20 50.42 -33.46
N GLN A 364 -51.28 49.51 -34.44
CA GLN A 364 -50.89 49.82 -35.81
C GLN A 364 -51.81 50.85 -36.47
N ARG A 365 -53.13 50.79 -36.23
CA ARG A 365 -54.07 51.83 -36.67
C ARG A 365 -53.73 53.20 -36.08
N GLN A 366 -53.37 53.29 -34.80
CA GLN A 366 -52.94 54.56 -34.18
C GLN A 366 -51.64 55.08 -34.80
N LEU A 367 -50.64 54.21 -35.00
CA LEU A 367 -49.35 54.58 -35.58
C LEU A 367 -49.51 55.11 -37.02
N MET A 368 -50.25 54.38 -37.86
CA MET A 368 -50.34 54.63 -39.31
C MET A 368 -51.53 55.49 -39.75
N SER A 369 -52.28 56.12 -38.83
CA SER A 369 -53.38 57.05 -39.18
C SER A 369 -52.99 58.53 -39.12
N ASP A 370 -51.84 58.86 -38.51
CA ASP A 370 -51.23 60.19 -38.56
C ASP A 370 -50.00 60.16 -39.50
N PRO A 371 -50.01 60.92 -40.62
CA PRO A 371 -48.86 61.04 -41.50
C PRO A 371 -47.58 61.53 -40.82
N GLY A 372 -47.67 62.23 -39.68
CA GLY A 372 -46.51 62.70 -38.90
C GLY A 372 -45.67 61.58 -38.28
N ASN A 373 -46.21 60.36 -38.15
CA ASN A 373 -45.49 59.19 -37.68
C ASN A 373 -44.71 58.45 -38.79
N LEU A 374 -44.79 58.94 -40.04
CA LEU A 374 -44.30 58.24 -41.24
C LEU A 374 -43.23 59.08 -41.95
N PRO A 375 -42.14 58.49 -42.48
CA PRO A 375 -41.93 57.05 -42.66
C PRO A 375 -41.57 56.28 -41.36
N PHE A 376 -42.22 55.14 -41.15
CA PHE A 376 -41.91 54.23 -40.04
C PHE A 376 -41.16 53.00 -40.55
N LYS A 377 -40.06 52.62 -39.88
CA LYS A 377 -39.21 51.48 -40.25
C LYS A 377 -39.01 50.53 -39.08
N THR A 378 -39.14 49.23 -39.34
CA THR A 378 -38.87 48.17 -38.36
C THR A 378 -38.57 46.85 -39.07
N ASP A 379 -37.74 46.00 -38.47
CA ASP A 379 -37.71 44.58 -38.84
C ASP A 379 -38.90 43.89 -38.14
N ILE A 380 -39.59 42.97 -38.82
CA ILE A 380 -40.70 42.15 -38.29
C ILE A 380 -40.36 40.65 -38.46
N MET A 381 -40.70 39.83 -37.46
CA MET A 381 -40.44 38.39 -37.47
C MET A 381 -41.73 37.60 -37.69
N ILE A 382 -41.72 36.67 -38.66
CA ILE A 382 -42.84 35.81 -39.02
C ILE A 382 -42.31 34.37 -39.13
N GLY A 383 -42.46 33.62 -38.03
CA GLY A 383 -41.77 32.33 -37.88
C GLY A 383 -40.27 32.53 -37.70
N ASP A 384 -39.48 31.86 -38.54
CA ASP A 384 -38.03 31.94 -38.64
C ASP A 384 -37.54 33.06 -39.59
N LEU A 385 -38.46 33.73 -40.29
CA LEU A 385 -38.16 34.77 -41.29
C LEU A 385 -38.17 36.17 -40.67
N THR A 386 -37.21 37.00 -41.07
CA THR A 386 -37.11 38.42 -40.70
C THR A 386 -37.30 39.30 -41.93
N PHE A 387 -38.33 40.16 -41.91
CA PHE A 387 -38.62 41.10 -42.99
C PHE A 387 -38.36 42.54 -42.52
N ALA A 388 -37.57 43.31 -43.28
CA ALA A 388 -37.46 44.74 -43.09
C ALA A 388 -38.69 45.42 -43.72
N LEU A 389 -39.45 46.16 -42.91
CA LEU A 389 -40.68 46.89 -43.29
C LEU A 389 -40.44 48.40 -43.24
N ASN A 390 -40.93 49.11 -44.26
CA ASN A 390 -40.92 50.58 -44.38
C ASN A 390 -42.33 51.06 -44.77
N VAL A 391 -42.97 51.87 -43.94
CA VAL A 391 -44.34 52.37 -44.17
C VAL A 391 -44.32 53.86 -44.44
N THR A 392 -45.01 54.30 -45.50
CA THR A 392 -45.05 55.70 -45.97
C THR A 392 -46.48 56.16 -46.21
N ALA A 393 -46.75 57.46 -46.04
CA ALA A 393 -48.07 58.06 -46.26
C ALA A 393 -48.34 58.32 -47.75
N THR A 394 -49.55 58.04 -48.22
CA THR A 394 -49.99 58.33 -49.61
C THR A 394 -51.01 59.47 -49.66
N MET A 395 -50.92 60.30 -50.70
CA MET A 395 -51.68 61.55 -50.87
C MET A 395 -52.40 61.58 -52.22
N ASP A 396 -53.56 62.23 -52.29
CA ASP A 396 -54.28 62.46 -53.55
C ASP A 396 -53.73 63.65 -54.37
N THR A 397 -54.33 63.91 -55.53
CA THR A 397 -53.96 65.00 -56.44
C THR A 397 -54.29 66.41 -55.92
N ALA A 398 -54.98 66.53 -54.78
CA ALA A 398 -55.22 67.78 -54.06
C ALA A 398 -54.36 67.90 -52.78
N GLY A 399 -53.55 66.88 -52.44
CA GLY A 399 -52.70 66.83 -51.26
C GLY A 399 -53.37 66.30 -49.99
N ASN A 400 -54.56 65.69 -50.08
CA ASN A 400 -55.21 65.04 -48.94
C ASN A 400 -54.61 63.65 -48.69
N TYR A 401 -54.49 63.28 -47.42
CA TYR A 401 -54.07 61.94 -47.00
C TYR A 401 -55.14 60.88 -47.32
N VAL A 402 -54.75 59.82 -48.06
CA VAL A 402 -55.66 58.77 -48.56
C VAL A 402 -55.31 57.35 -48.12
N GLY A 403 -54.14 57.13 -47.51
CA GLY A 403 -53.75 55.80 -47.03
C GLY A 403 -52.24 55.64 -46.89
N ASN A 404 -51.74 54.41 -46.95
CA ASN A 404 -50.32 54.11 -46.79
C ASN A 404 -49.77 53.21 -47.90
N ALA A 405 -48.48 53.36 -48.19
CA ALA A 405 -47.70 52.41 -48.98
C ALA A 405 -46.68 51.74 -48.05
N LEU A 406 -46.80 50.41 -47.95
CA LEU A 406 -45.95 49.51 -47.19
C LEU A 406 -44.97 48.85 -48.17
N GLU A 407 -43.69 49.03 -47.91
CA GLU A 407 -42.59 48.36 -48.59
C GLU A 407 -41.99 47.30 -47.66
N TRP A 408 -41.72 46.10 -48.18
CA TRP A 408 -41.09 45.03 -47.40
C TRP A 408 -40.07 44.21 -48.19
N SER A 409 -39.09 43.64 -47.48
CA SER A 409 -38.04 42.78 -48.03
C SER A 409 -37.57 41.76 -47.00
N ASP A 410 -37.24 40.55 -47.45
CA ASP A 410 -36.65 39.49 -46.61
C ASP A 410 -35.16 39.78 -46.39
N VAL A 411 -34.73 39.85 -45.13
CA VAL A 411 -33.35 40.14 -44.71
C VAL A 411 -32.72 39.01 -43.88
N THR A 412 -33.38 37.84 -43.83
CA THR A 412 -33.07 36.73 -42.91
C THR A 412 -31.61 36.25 -43.02
N GLU A 413 -31.11 36.01 -44.23
CA GLU A 413 -29.72 35.55 -44.46
C GLU A 413 -28.68 36.66 -44.20
N THR A 414 -29.02 37.93 -44.43
CA THR A 414 -28.15 39.06 -44.14
C THR A 414 -27.87 39.16 -42.64
N ARG A 415 -28.93 39.07 -41.81
CA ARG A 415 -28.82 39.10 -40.35
C ARG A 415 -28.03 37.91 -39.80
N LYS A 416 -28.18 36.71 -40.37
CA LYS A 416 -27.36 35.54 -39.98
C LYS A 416 -25.87 35.79 -40.14
N LYS A 417 -25.44 36.38 -41.26
CA LYS A 417 -24.02 36.67 -41.52
C LYS A 417 -23.45 37.75 -40.59
N GLU A 418 -24.23 38.80 -40.30
CA GLU A 418 -23.86 39.82 -39.31
C GLU A 418 -23.63 39.19 -37.92
N ILE A 419 -24.52 38.27 -37.51
CA ILE A 419 -24.40 37.52 -36.25
C ILE A 419 -23.20 36.56 -36.27
N GLU A 420 -22.92 35.89 -37.39
CA GLU A 420 -21.82 34.94 -37.50
C GLU A 420 -20.44 35.61 -37.40
N VAL A 421 -20.25 36.77 -38.04
CA VAL A 421 -19.03 37.59 -37.89
C VAL A 421 -18.85 38.04 -36.44
N ALA A 422 -19.92 38.53 -35.80
CA ALA A 422 -19.89 38.92 -34.39
C ALA A 422 -19.58 37.72 -33.46
N ARG A 423 -20.07 36.52 -33.79
CA ARG A 423 -19.76 35.28 -33.04
C ARG A 423 -18.29 34.89 -33.18
N LEU A 424 -17.71 35.02 -34.36
CA LEU A 424 -16.28 34.73 -34.59
C LEU A 424 -15.39 35.71 -33.83
N GLN A 425 -15.68 37.02 -33.90
CA GLN A 425 -14.92 38.01 -33.15
C GLN A 425 -15.03 37.78 -31.63
N SER A 426 -16.24 37.56 -31.12
CA SER A 426 -16.49 37.24 -29.70
C SER A 426 -15.77 35.96 -29.23
N ALA A 427 -15.57 34.97 -30.12
CA ALA A 427 -14.83 33.76 -29.81
C ALA A 427 -13.30 33.96 -29.75
N ILE A 428 -12.76 34.97 -30.45
CA ILE A 428 -11.32 35.32 -30.40
C ILE A 428 -11.04 36.28 -29.22
N ASP A 429 -11.94 37.25 -28.98
CA ASP A 429 -11.91 38.14 -27.81
C ASP A 429 -12.06 37.37 -26.49
N GLY A 430 -12.87 36.30 -26.50
CA GLY A 430 -13.07 35.39 -25.38
C GLY A 430 -12.14 34.17 -25.34
N SER A 431 -11.04 34.18 -26.09
CA SER A 431 -10.05 33.09 -26.09
C SER A 431 -8.91 33.36 -25.11
N ASP A 432 -8.54 32.36 -24.31
CA ASP A 432 -7.37 32.39 -23.43
C ASP A 432 -6.03 32.35 -24.20
N ALA A 433 -6.06 32.03 -25.51
CA ALA A 433 -4.87 32.07 -26.36
C ALA A 433 -4.46 33.53 -26.63
N ASN A 434 -3.18 33.85 -26.47
CA ASN A 434 -2.67 35.21 -26.67
C ASN A 434 -2.50 35.50 -28.17
N LEU A 435 -3.53 36.03 -28.83
CA LEU A 435 -3.60 36.16 -30.29
C LEU A 435 -3.39 37.61 -30.77
N MET A 436 -2.39 37.79 -31.63
CA MET A 436 -2.06 39.05 -32.31
C MET A 436 -2.12 38.84 -33.83
N ILE A 437 -2.87 39.68 -34.54
CA ILE A 437 -3.00 39.62 -36.00
C ILE A 437 -2.37 40.87 -36.62
N CYS A 438 -1.60 40.67 -37.68
CA CYS A 438 -0.90 41.72 -38.43
C CYS A 438 -1.25 41.65 -39.92
N ASP A 439 -1.14 42.77 -40.62
CA ASP A 439 -1.26 42.82 -42.09
C ASP A 439 0.02 42.35 -42.82
N THR A 440 0.06 42.53 -44.14
CA THR A 440 1.24 42.21 -44.97
C THR A 440 2.43 43.16 -44.77
N ASN A 441 2.25 44.31 -44.11
CA ASN A 441 3.33 45.20 -43.67
C ASN A 441 3.85 44.81 -42.26
N LEU A 442 3.22 43.82 -41.62
CA LEU A 442 3.42 43.43 -40.22
C LEU A 442 3.00 44.50 -39.20
N ASP A 443 2.10 45.39 -39.58
CA ASP A 443 1.41 46.31 -38.67
C ASP A 443 0.25 45.56 -37.99
N ILE A 444 0.18 45.65 -36.65
CA ILE A 444 -0.81 44.93 -35.83
C ILE A 444 -2.19 45.49 -36.11
N THR A 445 -3.06 44.71 -36.76
CA THR A 445 -4.44 45.10 -37.08
C THR A 445 -5.43 44.70 -35.99
N TYR A 446 -5.10 43.69 -35.18
CA TYR A 446 -5.90 43.25 -34.05
C TYR A 446 -5.03 42.56 -32.99
N ALA A 447 -5.39 42.69 -31.72
CA ALA A 447 -4.79 41.98 -30.60
C ALA A 447 -5.87 41.67 -29.57
N ASN A 448 -6.02 40.41 -29.16
CA ASN A 448 -7.08 40.01 -28.25
C ASN A 448 -6.78 40.38 -26.78
N PRO A 449 -7.78 40.36 -25.88
CA PRO A 449 -7.58 40.70 -24.47
C PRO A 449 -6.51 39.86 -23.76
N ALA A 450 -6.34 38.58 -24.14
CA ALA A 450 -5.32 37.71 -23.57
C ALA A 450 -3.89 38.23 -23.83
N VAL A 451 -3.51 38.48 -25.10
CA VAL A 451 -2.15 38.98 -25.42
C VAL A 451 -1.89 40.36 -24.82
N VAL A 452 -2.91 41.22 -24.75
CA VAL A 452 -2.83 42.53 -24.10
C VAL A 452 -2.56 42.36 -22.60
N ASN A 453 -3.31 41.52 -21.90
CA ASN A 453 -3.15 41.28 -20.46
C ASN A 453 -1.81 40.63 -20.12
N MET A 454 -1.38 39.63 -20.90
CA MET A 454 -0.08 38.95 -20.73
C MET A 454 1.07 39.94 -20.86
N LEU A 455 1.08 40.76 -21.91
CA LEU A 455 2.10 41.78 -22.12
C LEU A 455 1.99 42.96 -21.12
N ALA A 456 0.79 43.28 -20.64
CA ALA A 456 0.58 44.29 -19.59
C ALA A 456 1.18 43.85 -18.24
N ASN A 457 0.96 42.60 -17.84
CA ASN A 457 1.52 42.03 -16.61
C ASN A 457 3.06 41.99 -16.62
N ARG A 458 3.68 41.94 -17.81
CA ARG A 458 5.13 41.98 -18.01
C ARG A 458 5.67 43.36 -18.44
N ALA A 459 4.82 44.40 -18.48
CA ALA A 459 5.16 45.68 -19.09
C ALA A 459 6.30 46.45 -18.39
N GLU A 460 6.54 46.25 -17.09
CA GLU A 460 7.66 46.89 -16.39
C GLU A 460 9.02 46.39 -16.91
N ALA A 461 9.20 45.07 -17.03
CA ALA A 461 10.39 44.47 -17.61
C ALA A 461 10.55 44.84 -19.09
N LEU A 462 9.46 44.76 -19.88
CA LEU A 462 9.49 45.12 -21.31
C LEU A 462 9.86 46.59 -21.54
N ARG A 463 9.44 47.51 -20.67
CA ARG A 463 9.85 48.94 -20.72
C ARG A 463 11.35 49.15 -20.48
N GLY A 464 12.03 48.21 -19.83
CA GLY A 464 13.50 48.22 -19.67
C GLY A 464 14.27 48.13 -20.99
N LEU A 465 13.69 47.50 -22.02
CA LEU A 465 14.22 47.50 -23.39
C LEU A 465 13.48 48.49 -24.32
N PHE A 466 12.18 48.72 -24.06
CA PHE A 466 11.30 49.50 -24.93
C PHE A 466 10.61 50.64 -24.14
N PRO A 467 11.28 51.79 -23.89
CA PRO A 467 10.79 52.80 -22.94
C PRO A 467 9.42 53.41 -23.24
N GLY A 468 8.91 53.28 -24.46
CA GLY A 468 7.56 53.71 -24.87
C GLY A 468 6.48 52.62 -24.81
N PHE A 469 6.75 51.45 -24.25
CA PHE A 469 5.87 50.28 -24.35
C PHE A 469 4.58 50.41 -23.52
N ASP A 470 3.44 50.22 -24.20
CA ASP A 470 2.12 50.04 -23.61
C ASP A 470 1.35 48.95 -24.36
N ALA A 471 0.96 47.90 -23.64
CA ALA A 471 0.21 46.78 -24.17
C ALA A 471 -1.22 47.15 -24.62
N HIS A 472 -1.80 48.23 -24.10
CA HIS A 472 -3.14 48.69 -24.50
C HIS A 472 -3.15 49.45 -25.84
N ASN A 473 -1.97 49.82 -26.36
CA ASN A 473 -1.80 50.63 -27.56
C ASN A 473 -1.11 49.85 -28.69
N LEU A 474 -1.17 48.51 -28.68
CA LEU A 474 -0.47 47.65 -29.65
C LEU A 474 -1.02 47.76 -31.09
N VAL A 475 -2.34 47.92 -31.25
CA VAL A 475 -2.98 48.00 -32.56
C VAL A 475 -2.52 49.27 -33.30
N GLY A 476 -2.05 49.11 -34.53
CA GLY A 476 -1.41 50.17 -35.32
C GLY A 476 0.10 50.34 -35.09
N GLN A 477 0.74 49.51 -34.25
CA GLN A 477 2.20 49.42 -34.17
C GLN A 477 2.74 48.25 -35.01
N ASN A 478 4.02 48.29 -35.39
CA ASN A 478 4.67 47.23 -36.16
C ASN A 478 5.40 46.23 -35.25
N ILE A 479 5.29 44.93 -35.51
CA ILE A 479 5.95 43.89 -34.69
C ILE A 479 7.48 43.86 -34.79
N ASP A 480 8.07 44.57 -35.75
CA ASP A 480 9.53 44.75 -35.87
C ASP A 480 10.19 45.15 -34.54
N GLN A 481 9.50 45.94 -33.71
CA GLN A 481 10.04 46.40 -32.43
C GLN A 481 10.39 45.26 -31.45
N PHE A 482 9.74 44.11 -31.54
CA PHE A 482 10.02 42.95 -30.69
C PHE A 482 11.23 42.12 -31.17
N HIS A 483 11.76 42.41 -32.36
CA HIS A 483 12.74 41.56 -33.04
C HIS A 483 14.12 42.21 -33.15
N LYS A 484 15.16 41.49 -32.71
CA LYS A 484 16.57 41.95 -32.80
C LYS A 484 17.09 42.11 -34.24
N ASN A 485 16.41 41.50 -35.22
CA ASN A 485 16.69 41.66 -36.66
C ASN A 485 15.38 41.70 -37.47
N PRO A 486 14.74 42.87 -37.60
CA PRO A 486 13.48 43.05 -38.32
C PRO A 486 13.51 42.56 -39.78
N ALA A 487 14.61 42.81 -40.50
CA ALA A 487 14.74 42.43 -41.91
C ALA A 487 14.73 40.90 -42.12
N HIS A 488 15.23 40.13 -41.16
CA HIS A 488 15.14 38.67 -41.18
C HIS A 488 13.70 38.20 -40.93
N GLN A 489 13.02 38.77 -39.92
CA GLN A 489 11.63 38.40 -39.59
C GLN A 489 10.68 38.72 -40.75
N ARG A 490 10.81 39.90 -41.39
CA ARG A 490 10.06 40.27 -42.60
C ARG A 490 10.27 39.30 -43.75
N HIS A 491 11.47 38.73 -43.92
CA HIS A 491 11.71 37.74 -44.97
C HIS A 491 11.03 36.40 -44.68
N LEU A 492 11.04 35.95 -43.42
CA LEU A 492 10.37 34.71 -43.00
C LEU A 492 8.84 34.83 -43.14
N LEU A 493 8.24 35.91 -42.62
CA LEU A 493 6.79 36.12 -42.59
C LEU A 493 6.17 36.56 -43.93
N ALA A 494 6.96 36.71 -45.00
CA ALA A 494 6.50 37.14 -46.32
C ALA A 494 6.04 36.02 -47.27
N SER A 495 6.16 34.74 -46.88
CA SER A 495 5.58 33.61 -47.64
C SER A 495 4.77 32.71 -46.73
N ALA A 496 3.61 32.26 -47.24
CA ALA A 496 2.80 31.23 -46.60
C ALA A 496 3.54 29.88 -46.51
N ASP A 497 4.46 29.59 -47.44
CA ASP A 497 5.26 28.34 -47.45
C ASP A 497 6.19 28.22 -46.22
N ASN A 498 6.51 29.33 -45.56
CA ASN A 498 7.34 29.37 -44.36
C ASN A 498 6.52 29.16 -43.06
N LEU A 499 5.20 28.95 -43.16
CA LEU A 499 4.25 29.01 -42.04
C LEU A 499 3.35 27.76 -41.99
N PRO A 500 2.94 27.29 -40.79
CA PRO A 500 3.21 27.89 -39.48
C PRO A 500 4.64 27.68 -38.98
N MET A 501 5.15 28.64 -38.21
CA MET A 501 6.50 28.62 -37.62
C MET A 501 6.45 28.89 -36.12
N LYS A 502 7.11 28.04 -35.33
CA LYS A 502 7.31 28.24 -33.90
C LYS A 502 8.75 28.70 -33.62
N ALA A 503 8.89 29.64 -32.69
CA ALA A 503 10.18 30.13 -32.20
C ALA A 503 10.11 30.45 -30.70
N GLU A 504 11.28 30.45 -30.05
CA GLU A 504 11.46 30.93 -28.68
C GLU A 504 12.23 32.26 -28.69
N LEU A 505 11.80 33.21 -27.87
CA LEU A 505 12.30 34.59 -27.84
C LEU A 505 12.55 35.04 -26.39
N THR A 506 13.83 35.18 -26.02
CA THR A 506 14.21 35.82 -24.75
C THR A 506 14.27 37.35 -24.90
N ILE A 507 13.35 38.05 -24.24
CA ILE A 507 13.15 39.51 -24.30
C ILE A 507 13.09 40.06 -22.87
N ALA A 508 13.96 41.04 -22.55
CA ALA A 508 14.05 41.66 -21.21
C ALA A 508 14.33 40.70 -20.03
N GLY A 509 14.79 39.48 -20.29
CA GLY A 509 14.97 38.42 -19.28
C GLY A 509 13.73 37.54 -19.09
N LEU A 510 12.67 37.79 -19.85
CA LEU A 510 11.49 36.94 -19.99
C LEU A 510 11.68 35.99 -21.18
N ASP A 511 11.14 34.78 -21.10
CA ASP A 511 11.16 33.80 -22.19
C ASP A 511 9.74 33.61 -22.75
N PHE A 512 9.57 33.88 -24.04
CA PHE A 512 8.32 33.69 -24.76
C PHE A 512 8.44 32.60 -25.83
N THR A 513 7.38 31.84 -26.03
CA THR A 513 7.11 31.11 -27.27
C THR A 513 6.27 31.99 -28.18
N VAL A 514 6.53 31.95 -29.49
CA VAL A 514 5.67 32.53 -30.52
C VAL A 514 5.39 31.51 -31.61
N ASN A 515 4.15 31.46 -32.09
CA ASN A 515 3.66 30.56 -33.12
C ASN A 515 2.95 31.38 -34.22
N ALA A 516 3.66 31.66 -35.30
CA ALA A 516 3.16 32.43 -36.44
C ALA A 516 2.44 31.52 -37.45
N THR A 517 1.30 31.96 -37.97
CA THR A 517 0.46 31.26 -38.96
C THR A 517 -0.04 32.23 -40.02
N ALA A 518 -0.04 31.82 -41.29
CA ALA A 518 -0.51 32.64 -42.41
C ALA A 518 -2.04 32.84 -42.37
N ILE A 519 -2.50 34.04 -42.72
CA ILE A 519 -3.91 34.34 -43.00
C ILE A 519 -4.07 34.52 -44.50
N LEU A 520 -4.97 33.75 -45.12
CA LEU A 520 -5.21 33.76 -46.57
C LEU A 520 -6.60 34.33 -46.91
N ASP A 521 -6.75 34.88 -48.12
CA ASP A 521 -8.05 35.21 -48.71
C ASP A 521 -8.74 33.98 -49.35
N HIS A 522 -9.87 34.21 -50.03
CA HIS A 522 -10.64 33.16 -50.70
C HIS A 522 -9.94 32.56 -51.94
N ASP A 523 -9.06 33.35 -52.58
CA ASP A 523 -8.30 32.95 -53.78
C ASP A 523 -6.92 32.33 -53.41
N GLY A 524 -6.55 32.36 -52.12
CA GLY A 524 -5.33 31.77 -51.57
C GLY A 524 -4.17 32.75 -51.37
N ASN A 525 -4.37 34.06 -51.54
CA ASN A 525 -3.31 35.06 -51.36
C ASN A 525 -3.08 35.38 -49.88
N LEU A 526 -1.83 35.70 -49.51
CA LEU A 526 -1.45 36.10 -48.14
C LEU A 526 -2.01 37.49 -47.81
N MET A 527 -2.94 37.54 -46.84
CA MET A 527 -3.57 38.76 -46.31
C MET A 527 -2.84 39.34 -45.10
N GLY A 528 -2.03 38.52 -44.42
CA GLY A 528 -1.38 38.88 -43.17
C GLY A 528 -0.99 37.65 -42.36
N ASN A 529 -0.64 37.86 -41.09
CA ASN A 529 -0.15 36.80 -40.21
C ASN A 529 -0.83 36.87 -38.83
N MET A 530 -1.21 35.71 -38.29
CA MET A 530 -1.59 35.55 -36.89
C MET A 530 -0.38 35.05 -36.10
N VAL A 531 -0.10 35.64 -34.95
CA VAL A 531 0.94 35.20 -34.01
C VAL A 531 0.28 34.90 -32.67
N GLU A 532 0.34 33.64 -32.27
CA GLU A 532 0.02 33.16 -30.92
C GLU A 532 1.26 33.31 -30.03
N TRP A 533 1.10 33.83 -28.81
CA TRP A 533 2.17 33.98 -27.82
C TRP A 533 1.95 33.08 -26.59
N GLY A 534 3.04 32.62 -25.97
CA GLY A 534 3.00 31.96 -24.66
C GLY A 534 4.18 32.36 -23.79
N ASP A 535 3.94 32.96 -22.63
CA ASP A 535 4.97 33.24 -21.63
C ASP A 535 5.39 31.94 -20.94
N ILE A 536 6.67 31.57 -21.06
CA ILE A 536 7.26 30.38 -20.45
C ILE A 536 8.36 30.76 -19.44
N THR A 537 8.41 32.02 -19.00
CA THR A 537 9.46 32.53 -18.10
C THR A 537 9.51 31.76 -16.77
N GLU A 538 8.36 31.58 -16.12
CA GLU A 538 8.26 30.83 -14.85
C GLU A 538 8.61 29.34 -15.03
N GLN A 539 8.27 28.74 -16.18
CA GLN A 539 8.66 27.37 -16.51
C GLN A 539 10.18 27.23 -16.69
N LYS A 540 10.80 28.07 -17.52
CA LYS A 540 12.25 27.99 -17.78
C LYS A 540 13.12 28.38 -16.59
N ASP A 541 12.60 29.15 -15.64
CA ASP A 541 13.30 29.37 -14.38
C ASP A 541 13.14 28.18 -13.43
N ALA A 542 11.94 27.61 -13.30
CA ALA A 542 11.70 26.40 -12.52
C ALA A 542 12.55 25.22 -13.03
N GLU A 543 12.64 24.99 -14.35
CA GLU A 543 13.53 24.00 -14.96
C GLU A 543 15.00 24.18 -14.52
N ARG A 544 15.49 25.43 -14.46
CA ARG A 544 16.86 25.75 -14.02
C ARG A 544 17.04 25.56 -12.51
N GLN A 545 16.08 25.94 -11.68
CA GLN A 545 16.15 25.72 -10.23
C GLN A 545 16.05 24.22 -9.89
N ILE A 546 15.18 23.47 -10.56
CA ILE A 546 15.03 22.01 -10.41
C ILE A 546 16.33 21.30 -10.83
N GLN A 547 16.94 21.65 -11.97
CA GLN A 547 18.23 21.05 -12.35
C GLN A 547 19.33 21.35 -11.31
N THR A 548 19.38 22.58 -10.80
CA THR A 548 20.36 22.96 -9.75
C THR A 548 20.14 22.17 -8.46
N LEU A 549 18.88 21.94 -8.05
CA LEU A 549 18.54 21.11 -6.90
C LEU A 549 18.95 19.64 -7.11
N ILE A 550 18.70 19.08 -8.31
CA ILE A 550 19.11 17.72 -8.68
C ILE A 550 20.64 17.59 -8.64
N ASP A 551 21.37 18.52 -9.25
CA ASP A 551 22.84 18.52 -9.28
C ASP A 551 23.44 18.61 -7.86
N ASN A 552 22.81 19.40 -6.97
CA ASN A 552 23.18 19.48 -5.56
C ASN A 552 22.84 18.19 -4.80
N ALA A 553 21.66 17.60 -5.02
CA ALA A 553 21.24 16.37 -4.36
C ALA A 553 22.11 15.16 -4.76
N VAL A 554 22.51 15.06 -6.03
CA VAL A 554 23.49 14.07 -6.53
C VAL A 554 24.87 14.23 -5.86
N GLN A 555 25.22 15.44 -5.40
CA GLN A 555 26.42 15.73 -4.63
C GLN A 555 26.21 15.62 -3.10
N GLY A 556 25.05 15.18 -2.62
CA GLY A 556 24.71 15.09 -1.19
C GLY A 556 24.43 16.44 -0.52
N GLN A 557 24.31 17.54 -1.27
CA GLN A 557 24.04 18.90 -0.76
C GLN A 557 22.53 19.12 -0.58
N LEU A 558 21.91 18.25 0.21
CA LEU A 558 20.46 18.10 0.34
C LEU A 558 19.76 19.27 1.06
N ASP A 559 20.48 20.24 1.62
CA ASP A 559 19.93 21.44 2.28
C ASP A 559 19.41 22.53 1.30
N THR A 560 19.60 22.34 0.00
CA THR A 560 19.11 23.27 -1.03
C THR A 560 17.58 23.18 -1.15
N ARG A 561 16.88 24.31 -1.33
CA ARG A 561 15.43 24.37 -1.58
C ARG A 561 15.12 25.31 -2.75
N ILE A 562 14.02 25.06 -3.46
CA ILE A 562 13.48 25.93 -4.51
C ILE A 562 12.77 27.11 -3.85
N ASP A 563 12.98 28.34 -4.31
CA ASP A 563 12.19 29.49 -3.83
C ASP A 563 10.81 29.52 -4.49
N ALA A 564 9.89 28.71 -3.95
CA ALA A 564 8.52 28.64 -4.44
C ALA A 564 7.72 29.95 -4.27
N SER A 565 8.28 30.98 -3.60
CA SER A 565 7.64 32.30 -3.50
C SER A 565 7.77 33.15 -4.77
N THR A 566 8.73 32.84 -5.65
CA THR A 566 8.89 33.54 -6.94
C THR A 566 7.94 33.05 -8.04
N TYR A 567 7.14 32.00 -7.77
CA TYR A 567 6.28 31.34 -8.76
C TYR A 567 4.80 31.47 -8.45
N SER A 568 3.97 31.23 -9.47
CA SER A 568 2.52 31.20 -9.36
C SER A 568 1.92 29.84 -9.80
N GLY A 569 0.66 29.60 -9.44
CA GLY A 569 -0.14 28.47 -9.90
C GLY A 569 0.55 27.10 -9.76
N PHE A 570 0.64 26.37 -10.88
CA PHE A 570 1.23 25.03 -10.94
C PHE A 570 2.74 25.02 -10.63
N MET A 571 3.51 26.01 -11.12
CA MET A 571 4.95 26.09 -10.86
C MET A 571 5.26 26.27 -9.37
N LYS A 572 4.42 27.05 -8.67
CA LYS A 572 4.51 27.18 -7.21
C LYS A 572 4.27 25.83 -6.51
N GLY A 573 3.17 25.14 -6.83
CA GLY A 573 2.85 23.85 -6.21
C GLY A 573 3.89 22.76 -6.50
N LEU A 574 4.53 22.80 -7.67
CA LEU A 574 5.67 21.94 -8.01
C LEU A 574 6.90 22.25 -7.13
N GLY A 575 7.24 23.53 -6.93
CA GLY A 575 8.33 23.93 -6.04
C GLY A 575 8.08 23.58 -4.57
N GLU A 576 6.85 23.78 -4.08
CA GLU A 576 6.44 23.38 -2.72
C GLU A 576 6.52 21.87 -2.53
N GLY A 577 5.97 21.06 -3.45
CA GLY A 577 6.01 19.59 -3.35
C GLY A 577 7.41 18.98 -3.52
N ILE A 578 8.30 19.62 -4.28
CA ILE A 578 9.72 19.21 -4.36
C ILE A 578 10.45 19.54 -3.06
N ASN A 579 10.17 20.68 -2.42
CA ASN A 579 10.73 21.01 -1.12
C ASN A 579 10.24 20.02 -0.02
N GLU A 580 8.94 19.71 0.00
CA GLU A 580 8.33 18.73 0.92
C GLU A 580 8.97 17.33 0.77
N LEU A 581 9.20 16.88 -0.47
CA LEU A 581 9.94 15.65 -0.76
C LEU A 581 11.39 15.71 -0.25
N MET A 582 12.07 16.84 -0.40
CA MET A 582 13.43 17.02 0.11
C MET A 582 13.49 17.05 1.65
N ASP A 583 12.52 17.67 2.32
CA ASP A 583 12.42 17.70 3.77
C ASP A 583 12.21 16.27 4.33
N ALA A 584 11.26 15.53 3.77
CA ALA A 584 10.95 14.14 4.15
C ALA A 584 12.10 13.14 3.94
N VAL A 585 13.08 13.45 3.06
CA VAL A 585 14.29 12.65 2.84
C VAL A 585 15.45 13.11 3.73
N VAL A 586 15.57 14.42 3.98
CA VAL A 586 16.72 15.01 4.71
C VAL A 586 16.69 14.71 6.19
N GLU A 587 15.54 14.80 6.83
CA GLU A 587 15.42 14.63 8.29
C GLU A 587 15.81 13.21 8.75
N PRO A 588 15.24 12.10 8.22
CA PRO A 588 15.67 10.75 8.60
C PRO A 588 17.15 10.49 8.27
N LEU A 589 17.68 10.98 7.13
CA LEU A 589 19.10 10.80 6.80
C LEU A 589 20.04 11.52 7.78
N LYS A 590 19.69 12.73 8.23
CA LYS A 590 20.45 13.46 9.25
C LYS A 590 20.40 12.75 10.60
N GLU A 591 19.23 12.23 10.98
CA GLU A 591 19.09 11.51 12.24
C GLU A 591 19.81 10.14 12.22
N SER A 592 19.70 9.36 11.13
CA SER A 592 20.53 8.16 10.94
C SER A 592 22.02 8.48 11.03
N THR A 593 22.45 9.61 10.46
CA THR A 593 23.86 10.07 10.54
C THR A 593 24.26 10.47 11.97
N ARG A 594 23.34 11.00 12.79
CA ARG A 594 23.56 11.28 14.22
C ARG A 594 23.78 9.98 14.99
N VAL A 595 22.83 9.03 14.88
CA VAL A 595 22.86 7.74 15.58
C VAL A 595 24.08 6.89 15.18
N ILE A 596 24.35 6.73 13.88
CA ILE A 596 25.52 5.99 13.39
C ILE A 596 26.83 6.64 13.87
N LYS A 597 26.85 7.97 14.06
CA LYS A 597 28.02 8.67 14.59
C LYS A 597 28.19 8.47 16.09
N ALA A 598 27.12 8.53 16.88
CA ALA A 598 27.13 8.19 18.30
C ALA A 598 27.69 6.77 18.53
N LEU A 599 27.10 5.79 17.82
CA LEU A 599 27.54 4.39 17.77
C LEU A 599 29.02 4.26 17.38
N SER A 600 29.52 5.05 16.42
CA SER A 600 30.94 5.05 16.03
C SER A 600 31.91 5.60 17.09
N THR A 601 31.38 6.28 18.11
CA THR A 601 32.10 6.78 19.29
C THR A 601 31.80 6.00 20.57
N GLY A 602 31.07 4.88 20.48
CA GLY A 602 30.71 4.02 21.61
C GLY A 602 29.38 4.37 22.28
N ASP A 603 28.76 5.49 21.94
CA ASP A 603 27.47 5.91 22.50
C ASP A 603 26.33 5.05 21.93
N LEU A 604 25.72 4.25 22.80
CA LEU A 604 24.59 3.35 22.53
C LEU A 604 23.27 3.91 23.09
N THR A 605 23.26 5.15 23.60
CA THR A 605 22.07 5.80 24.16
C THR A 605 21.20 6.47 23.09
N GLU A 606 21.81 6.81 21.96
CA GLU A 606 21.21 7.62 20.91
C GLU A 606 20.43 6.78 19.88
N ASP A 607 19.11 6.95 19.87
CA ASP A 607 18.15 6.24 19.02
C ASP A 607 17.52 7.18 17.97
N MET A 608 16.92 6.66 16.88
CA MET A 608 16.14 7.51 15.95
C MET A 608 14.72 7.75 16.50
N ASP A 609 14.39 8.99 16.86
CA ASP A 609 13.13 9.34 17.53
C ASP A 609 12.03 9.80 16.55
N GLY A 610 12.38 10.29 15.36
CA GLY A 610 11.40 10.89 14.43
C GLY A 610 10.23 9.98 14.02
N GLU A 611 9.10 10.61 13.69
CA GLU A 611 7.92 9.94 13.12
C GLU A 611 8.08 9.77 11.60
N TYR A 612 8.49 8.57 11.18
CA TYR A 612 8.76 8.26 9.77
C TYR A 612 7.69 7.31 9.17
N SER A 613 7.83 6.96 7.90
CA SER A 613 6.93 6.03 7.21
C SER A 613 7.62 5.32 6.04
N GLY A 614 7.18 4.10 5.73
CA GLY A 614 7.77 3.27 4.68
C GLY A 614 9.22 2.92 4.99
N GLU A 615 10.10 2.97 3.98
CA GLU A 615 11.51 2.60 4.09
C GLU A 615 12.28 3.40 5.17
N PHE A 616 11.88 4.64 5.47
CA PHE A 616 12.52 5.43 6.53
C PHE A 616 12.15 4.96 7.94
N ASP A 617 10.95 4.42 8.14
CA ASP A 617 10.57 3.78 9.40
C ASP A 617 11.25 2.42 9.55
N ILE A 618 11.42 1.67 8.45
CA ILE A 618 12.22 0.43 8.43
C ILE A 618 13.70 0.74 8.76
N LEU A 619 14.26 1.84 8.24
CA LEU A 619 15.62 2.28 8.57
C LEU A 619 15.78 2.63 10.06
N LYS A 620 14.81 3.39 10.63
CA LYS A 620 14.72 3.66 12.07
C LYS A 620 14.68 2.36 12.88
N GLN A 621 13.72 1.48 12.59
CA GLN A 621 13.58 0.20 13.30
C GLN A 621 14.86 -0.65 13.21
N ALA A 622 15.54 -0.68 12.06
CA ALA A 622 16.78 -1.43 11.86
C ALA A 622 17.97 -0.83 12.63
N LEU A 623 18.08 0.51 12.68
CA LEU A 623 19.14 1.17 13.44
C LEU A 623 18.93 1.02 14.94
N ASN A 624 17.75 1.37 15.46
CA ASN A 624 17.44 1.25 16.89
C ASN A 624 17.54 -0.21 17.38
N MET A 625 17.11 -1.19 16.57
CA MET A 625 17.33 -2.62 16.85
C MET A 625 18.82 -2.99 16.88
N THR A 626 19.65 -2.38 16.03
CA THR A 626 21.10 -2.62 16.04
C THR A 626 21.75 -2.04 17.30
N THR A 627 21.40 -0.81 17.67
CA THR A 627 21.84 -0.17 18.92
C THR A 627 21.44 -1.01 20.14
N GLY A 628 20.15 -1.38 20.25
CA GLY A 628 19.63 -2.18 21.36
C GLY A 628 20.24 -3.59 21.45
N VAL A 629 20.50 -4.27 20.32
CA VAL A 629 21.20 -5.57 20.32
C VAL A 629 22.65 -5.42 20.79
N LEU A 630 23.34 -4.34 20.42
CA LEU A 630 24.71 -4.07 20.88
C LEU A 630 24.74 -3.71 22.36
N SER A 631 23.82 -2.87 22.86
CA SER A 631 23.71 -2.57 24.30
C SER A 631 23.54 -3.87 25.08
N ASN A 632 22.53 -4.69 24.74
CA ASN A 632 22.26 -5.95 25.42
C ASN A 632 23.44 -6.95 25.38
N MET A 633 24.33 -6.85 24.38
CA MET A 633 25.56 -7.64 24.35
C MET A 633 26.64 -7.09 25.31
N VAL A 634 26.83 -5.77 25.35
CA VAL A 634 27.77 -5.13 26.29
C VAL A 634 27.30 -5.35 27.75
N ASP A 635 26.01 -5.15 28.02
CA ASP A 635 25.37 -5.43 29.33
C ASP A 635 25.69 -6.86 29.82
N GLN A 636 25.49 -7.87 28.96
CA GLN A 636 25.75 -9.28 29.29
C GLN A 636 27.24 -9.60 29.45
N ILE A 637 28.12 -8.89 28.73
CA ILE A 637 29.58 -9.03 28.91
C ILE A 637 30.00 -8.42 30.25
N MET A 638 29.45 -7.28 30.65
CA MET A 638 29.73 -6.64 31.94
C MET A 638 29.20 -7.47 33.12
N GLU A 639 27.96 -7.99 33.06
CA GLU A 639 27.41 -8.90 34.09
C GLU A 639 28.24 -10.20 34.19
N GLY A 640 28.61 -10.78 33.04
CA GLY A 640 29.49 -11.95 32.98
C GLY A 640 30.87 -11.69 33.58
N SER A 641 31.43 -10.51 33.33
CA SER A 641 32.73 -10.09 33.85
C SER A 641 32.70 -9.80 35.36
N GLU A 642 31.69 -9.11 35.89
CA GLU A 642 31.50 -8.94 37.34
C GLU A 642 31.33 -10.31 38.05
N THR A 643 30.67 -11.27 37.38
CA THR A 643 30.55 -12.66 37.84
C THR A 643 31.91 -13.37 37.86
N ILE A 644 32.76 -13.19 36.84
CA ILE A 644 34.13 -13.74 36.81
C ILE A 644 35.01 -13.10 37.90
N LEU A 645 34.97 -11.78 38.06
CA LEU A 645 35.69 -11.07 39.13
C LEU A 645 35.31 -11.63 40.50
N THR A 646 34.01 -11.74 40.78
CA THR A 646 33.48 -12.26 42.05
C THR A 646 33.90 -13.72 42.28
N SER A 647 33.79 -14.56 41.25
CA SER A 647 34.18 -15.98 41.32
C SER A 647 35.68 -16.16 41.55
N SER A 648 36.51 -15.36 40.89
CA SER A 648 37.97 -15.38 41.03
C SER A 648 38.41 -14.94 42.43
N ASP A 649 37.72 -13.96 43.03
CA ASP A 649 37.94 -13.53 44.40
C ASP A 649 37.51 -14.60 45.42
N GLU A 650 36.45 -15.36 45.16
CA GLU A 650 36.06 -16.53 45.97
C GLU A 650 37.04 -17.70 45.85
N ILE A 651 37.53 -18.02 44.64
CA ILE A 651 38.55 -19.06 44.42
C ILE A 651 39.87 -18.67 45.09
N SER A 652 40.32 -17.42 44.95
CA SER A 652 41.53 -16.90 45.61
C SER A 652 41.46 -17.05 47.14
N ARG A 653 40.31 -16.72 47.75
CA ARG A 653 40.07 -16.94 49.20
C ARG A 653 40.01 -18.42 49.57
N GLY A 654 39.45 -19.26 48.70
CA GLY A 654 39.43 -20.72 48.85
C GLY A 654 40.83 -21.34 48.83
N ASN A 655 41.69 -20.87 47.93
CA ASN A 655 43.09 -21.28 47.85
C ASN A 655 43.89 -20.81 49.09
N ALA A 656 43.55 -19.66 49.68
CA ALA A 656 44.16 -19.22 50.93
C ALA A 656 43.81 -20.15 52.13
N ASP A 657 42.56 -20.62 52.23
CA ASP A 657 42.15 -21.65 53.22
C ASP A 657 42.86 -22.99 52.96
N LEU A 658 42.92 -23.41 51.69
CA LEU A 658 43.62 -24.63 51.29
C LEU A 658 45.12 -24.55 51.56
N SER A 659 45.74 -23.39 51.37
CA SER A 659 47.15 -23.10 51.69
C SER A 659 47.41 -23.31 53.18
N GLN A 660 46.68 -22.60 54.05
CA GLN A 660 46.81 -22.74 55.51
C GLN A 660 46.63 -24.20 55.94
N ARG A 661 45.61 -24.89 55.41
CA ARG A 661 45.35 -26.30 55.75
C ARG A 661 46.42 -27.25 55.22
N THR A 662 47.11 -26.89 54.13
CA THR A 662 48.26 -27.66 53.60
C THR A 662 49.49 -27.44 54.49
N GLU A 663 49.73 -26.22 55.00
CA GLU A 663 50.76 -25.95 56.03
C GLU A 663 50.47 -26.69 57.35
N GLU A 664 49.22 -26.65 57.84
CA GLU A 664 48.78 -27.40 59.03
C GLU A 664 48.95 -28.92 58.84
N GLN A 665 48.64 -29.45 57.66
CA GLN A 665 48.85 -30.85 57.30
C GLN A 665 50.34 -31.22 57.26
N ALA A 666 51.19 -30.36 56.66
CA ALA A 666 52.64 -30.58 56.64
C ALA A 666 53.23 -30.62 58.06
N SER A 667 52.86 -29.67 58.93
CA SER A 667 53.28 -29.67 60.34
C SER A 667 52.78 -30.91 61.10
N SER A 668 51.57 -31.40 60.79
CA SER A 668 51.01 -32.61 61.39
C SER A 668 51.74 -33.88 60.91
N LEU A 669 52.17 -33.91 59.65
CA LEU A 669 52.98 -35.00 59.10
C LEU A 669 54.41 -35.00 59.68
N GLU A 670 55.02 -33.84 59.94
CA GLU A 670 56.33 -33.74 60.59
C GLU A 670 56.30 -34.27 62.04
N GLU A 671 55.30 -33.87 62.84
CA GLU A 671 55.11 -34.42 64.21
C GLU A 671 54.82 -35.93 64.18
N THR A 672 54.03 -36.39 63.21
CA THR A 672 53.74 -37.82 63.01
C THR A 672 55.01 -38.60 62.62
N ALA A 673 55.82 -38.08 61.69
CA ALA A 673 57.07 -38.70 61.27
C ALA A 673 58.06 -38.83 62.43
N SER A 674 58.26 -37.75 63.20
CA SER A 674 59.09 -37.75 64.41
C SER A 674 58.60 -38.78 65.45
N SER A 675 57.29 -38.85 65.67
CA SER A 675 56.67 -39.84 66.56
C SER A 675 56.88 -41.29 66.07
N MET A 676 56.86 -41.50 64.76
CA MET A 676 57.13 -42.81 64.15
C MET A 676 58.62 -43.18 64.20
N GLU A 677 59.56 -42.23 64.14
CA GLU A 677 60.98 -42.49 64.38
C GLU A 677 61.25 -42.93 65.83
N GLU A 678 60.68 -42.23 66.82
CA GLU A 678 60.79 -42.62 68.24
C GLU A 678 60.14 -43.98 68.50
N MET A 679 58.99 -44.27 67.88
CA MET A 679 58.35 -45.58 67.95
C MET A 679 59.20 -46.68 67.30
N THR A 680 59.80 -46.43 66.13
CA THR A 680 60.73 -47.35 65.46
C THR A 680 61.92 -47.68 66.36
N SER A 681 62.53 -46.65 66.95
CA SER A 681 63.64 -46.79 67.90
C SER A 681 63.25 -47.64 69.11
N THR A 682 62.08 -47.36 69.70
CA THR A 682 61.55 -48.06 70.87
C THR A 682 61.21 -49.52 70.58
N VAL A 683 60.57 -49.83 69.45
CA VAL A 683 60.25 -51.21 69.02
C VAL A 683 61.53 -52.01 68.76
N LYS A 684 62.52 -51.40 68.10
CA LYS A 684 63.84 -52.00 67.87
C LYS A 684 64.57 -52.27 69.19
N GLN A 685 64.58 -51.32 70.12
CA GLN A 685 65.15 -51.50 71.45
C GLN A 685 64.43 -52.62 72.22
N ASN A 686 63.11 -52.73 72.11
CA ASN A 686 62.35 -53.83 72.72
C ASN A 686 62.70 -55.20 72.12
N ALA A 687 62.94 -55.29 70.80
CA ALA A 687 63.40 -56.53 70.16
C ALA A 687 64.80 -56.95 70.65
N ASP A 688 65.73 -56.00 70.83
CA ASP A 688 67.06 -56.29 71.34
C ASP A 688 67.08 -56.58 72.86
N ASN A 689 66.29 -55.85 73.66
CA ASN A 689 66.04 -56.16 75.07
C ASN A 689 65.48 -57.59 75.24
N ALA A 690 64.56 -58.02 74.37
CA ALA A 690 64.03 -59.38 74.37
C ALA A 690 65.12 -60.42 74.02
N ARG A 691 65.98 -60.13 73.03
CA ARG A 691 67.13 -61.01 72.70
C ARG A 691 68.09 -61.16 73.88
N GLU A 692 68.41 -60.09 74.59
CA GLU A 692 69.25 -60.14 75.80
C GLU A 692 68.55 -60.89 76.95
N ALA A 693 67.29 -60.57 77.24
CA ALA A 693 66.52 -61.23 78.28
C ALA A 693 66.39 -62.75 78.06
N ASN A 694 66.28 -63.21 76.82
CA ASN A 694 66.26 -64.64 76.50
C ASN A 694 67.63 -65.31 76.73
N GLN A 695 68.74 -64.62 76.46
CA GLN A 695 70.08 -65.12 76.78
C GLN A 695 70.30 -65.22 78.29
N LEU A 696 69.85 -64.22 79.05
CA LEU A 696 69.88 -64.23 80.51
C LEU A 696 69.00 -65.33 81.11
N ALA A 697 67.80 -65.56 80.55
CA ALA A 697 66.92 -66.67 80.95
C ALA A 697 67.57 -68.04 80.64
N ALA A 698 68.17 -68.21 79.45
CA ALA A 698 68.89 -69.44 79.10
C ALA A 698 70.08 -69.72 80.04
N ALA A 699 70.86 -68.69 80.40
CA ALA A 699 71.95 -68.80 81.36
C ALA A 699 71.47 -69.11 82.80
N ALA A 700 70.38 -68.46 83.24
CA ALA A 700 69.77 -68.74 84.54
C ALA A 700 69.22 -70.18 84.61
N ARG A 701 68.65 -70.69 83.50
CA ARG A 701 68.18 -72.07 83.39
C ARG A 701 69.34 -73.07 83.47
N ASP A 702 70.40 -72.89 82.69
CA ASP A 702 71.61 -73.73 82.73
C ASP A 702 72.24 -73.76 84.15
N GLN A 703 72.26 -72.61 84.83
CA GLN A 703 72.73 -72.53 86.22
C GLN A 703 71.79 -73.22 87.22
N ALA A 704 70.47 -73.21 86.99
CA ALA A 704 69.49 -73.93 87.81
C ALA A 704 69.54 -75.46 87.58
N GLU A 705 69.70 -75.91 86.33
CA GLU A 705 69.91 -77.33 85.98
C GLU A 705 71.18 -77.87 86.64
N LYS A 706 72.29 -77.12 86.59
CA LYS A 706 73.53 -77.43 87.33
C LYS A 706 73.35 -77.40 88.85
N GLY A 707 72.49 -76.53 89.36
CA GLY A 707 72.07 -76.53 90.76
C GLY A 707 71.38 -77.84 91.15
N GLY A 708 70.43 -78.29 90.34
CA GLY A 708 69.74 -79.57 90.50
C GLY A 708 70.69 -80.76 90.50
N GLU A 709 71.67 -80.79 89.60
CA GLU A 709 72.74 -81.80 89.58
C GLU A 709 73.53 -81.86 90.91
N VAL A 710 73.87 -80.70 91.49
CA VAL A 710 74.63 -80.64 92.76
C VAL A 710 73.75 -81.07 93.94
N VAL A 711 72.47 -80.68 93.94
CA VAL A 711 71.51 -81.11 94.95
C VAL A 711 71.25 -82.61 94.88
N GLN A 712 71.10 -83.21 93.70
CA GLN A 712 70.97 -84.68 93.56
C GLN A 712 72.20 -85.40 94.15
N LYS A 713 73.42 -84.96 93.82
CA LYS A 713 74.66 -85.53 94.39
C LYS A 713 74.73 -85.38 95.91
N ALA A 714 74.08 -84.36 96.49
CA ALA A 714 73.94 -84.19 97.93
C ALA A 714 72.86 -85.10 98.56
N VAL A 715 71.75 -85.38 97.86
CA VAL A 715 70.78 -86.42 98.27
C VAL A 715 71.47 -87.79 98.32
N ASP A 716 72.20 -88.14 97.25
CA ASP A 716 72.91 -89.42 97.14
C ASP A 716 73.91 -89.59 98.31
N ALA A 717 74.72 -88.55 98.58
CA ALA A 717 75.67 -88.54 99.69
C ALA A 717 74.99 -88.61 101.07
N MET A 718 73.85 -87.93 101.28
CA MET A 718 73.06 -88.07 102.51
C MET A 718 72.50 -89.49 102.66
N GLY A 719 72.13 -90.15 101.57
CA GLY A 719 71.73 -91.56 101.54
C GLY A 719 72.86 -92.51 101.97
N GLU A 720 74.09 -92.28 101.48
CA GLU A 720 75.28 -93.03 101.91
C GLU A 720 75.62 -92.80 103.38
N ILE A 721 75.51 -91.55 103.88
CA ILE A 721 75.72 -91.21 105.29
C ILE A 721 74.64 -91.87 106.17
N ASN A 722 73.37 -91.80 105.79
CA ASN A 722 72.25 -92.43 106.52
C ASN A 722 72.46 -93.95 106.65
N THR A 723 72.86 -94.60 105.55
CA THR A 723 73.20 -96.03 105.49
C THR A 723 74.41 -96.36 106.36
N SER A 724 75.43 -95.51 106.35
CA SER A 724 76.65 -95.68 107.15
C SER A 724 76.38 -95.51 108.65
N SER A 725 75.61 -94.51 109.05
CA SER A 725 75.22 -94.28 110.45
C SER A 725 74.36 -95.40 111.02
N LYS A 726 73.41 -95.94 110.24
CA LYS A 726 72.65 -97.15 110.60
C LYS A 726 73.58 -98.34 110.85
N LYS A 727 74.54 -98.58 109.96
CA LYS A 727 75.56 -99.64 110.12
C LYS A 727 76.45 -99.43 111.34
N ILE A 728 76.75 -98.19 111.74
CA ILE A 728 77.43 -97.90 113.01
C ILE A 728 76.53 -98.21 114.21
N ALA A 729 75.22 -97.88 114.16
CA ALA A 729 74.27 -98.21 115.23
C ALA A 729 74.18 -99.74 115.49
N ASP A 730 74.22 -100.54 114.42
CA ASP A 730 74.27 -102.00 114.49
C ASP A 730 75.56 -102.50 115.18
N ILE A 731 76.73 -101.98 114.74
CA ILE A 731 78.04 -102.32 115.34
C ILE A 731 78.10 -101.95 116.83
N ILE A 732 77.57 -100.78 117.20
CA ILE A 732 77.49 -100.34 118.60
C ILE A 732 76.52 -101.22 119.40
N GLY A 733 75.44 -101.73 118.78
CA GLY A 733 74.58 -102.76 119.37
C GLY A 733 75.33 -104.05 119.70
N VAL A 734 76.19 -104.53 118.79
CA VAL A 734 77.06 -105.70 119.03
C VAL A 734 78.09 -105.42 120.13
N ILE A 735 78.61 -104.19 120.23
CA ILE A 735 79.55 -103.81 121.30
C ILE A 735 78.86 -103.77 122.68
N ASP A 736 77.62 -103.29 122.77
CA ASP A 736 76.81 -103.35 123.99
C ASP A 736 76.52 -104.81 124.40
N GLU A 737 76.24 -105.69 123.43
CA GLU A 737 76.08 -107.13 123.69
C GLU A 737 77.39 -107.76 124.20
N ILE A 738 78.54 -107.49 123.56
CA ILE A 738 79.86 -107.97 124.01
C ILE A 738 80.16 -107.45 125.43
N ALA A 739 79.84 -106.20 125.73
CA ALA A 739 80.00 -105.62 127.07
C ALA A 739 79.10 -106.33 128.10
N PHE A 740 77.85 -106.62 127.76
CA PHE A 740 76.94 -107.39 128.61
C PHE A 740 77.44 -108.82 128.86
N GLN A 741 77.86 -109.53 127.81
CA GLN A 741 78.47 -110.87 127.90
C GLN A 741 79.76 -110.84 128.75
N THR A 742 80.59 -109.79 128.62
CA THR A 742 81.82 -109.63 129.41
C THR A 742 81.52 -109.37 130.89
N ASN A 743 80.49 -108.58 131.21
CA ASN A 743 80.03 -108.37 132.60
C ASN A 743 79.48 -109.67 133.22
N LEU A 744 78.85 -110.56 132.44
CA LEU A 744 78.44 -111.90 132.91
C LEU A 744 79.64 -112.84 133.13
N LEU A 745 80.60 -112.86 132.20
CA LEU A 745 81.86 -113.61 132.36
C LEU A 745 82.64 -113.16 133.60
N ALA A 746 82.73 -111.85 133.82
CA ALA A 746 83.39 -111.26 134.97
C ALA A 746 82.65 -111.56 136.30
N LEU A 747 81.31 -111.58 136.29
CA LEU A 747 80.51 -112.03 137.42
C LEU A 747 80.80 -113.51 137.77
N ASN A 748 80.83 -114.38 136.76
CA ASN A 748 81.16 -115.80 136.95
C ASN A 748 82.59 -115.98 137.49
N ALA A 749 83.57 -115.23 136.96
CA ALA A 749 84.95 -115.25 137.44
C ALA A 749 85.06 -114.76 138.89
N ALA A 750 84.30 -113.73 139.29
CA ALA A 750 84.27 -113.23 140.67
C ALA A 750 83.67 -114.26 141.65
N VAL A 751 82.64 -115.01 141.23
CA VAL A 751 82.05 -116.11 142.02
C VAL A 751 83.05 -117.25 142.23
N GLU A 752 83.73 -117.71 141.19
CA GLU A 752 84.71 -118.80 141.31
C GLU A 752 85.99 -118.35 142.05
N ALA A 753 86.36 -117.07 141.93
CA ALA A 753 87.43 -116.48 142.74
C ALA A 753 87.08 -116.44 144.23
N ALA A 754 85.84 -116.08 144.60
CA ALA A 754 85.38 -116.15 145.99
C ALA A 754 85.37 -117.60 146.51
N ARG A 755 85.05 -118.57 145.65
CA ARG A 755 85.07 -120.02 145.94
C ARG A 755 86.49 -120.55 146.21
N ALA A 756 87.52 -119.96 145.61
CA ALA A 756 88.93 -120.29 145.83
C ALA A 756 89.54 -119.68 147.11
N GLY A 757 88.78 -118.89 147.88
CA GLY A 757 89.20 -118.36 149.19
C GLY A 757 90.42 -117.45 149.13
N GLU A 758 91.37 -117.61 150.06
CA GLU A 758 92.61 -116.79 150.14
C GLU A 758 93.37 -116.75 148.81
N GLN A 759 93.47 -117.88 148.10
CA GLN A 759 94.20 -117.98 146.83
C GLN A 759 93.48 -117.26 145.68
N GLY A 760 92.16 -117.08 145.79
CA GLY A 760 91.33 -116.41 144.79
C GLY A 760 91.40 -114.88 144.81
N LYS A 761 91.97 -114.25 145.84
CA LYS A 761 91.95 -112.79 146.05
C LYS A 761 92.43 -111.99 144.84
N GLY A 762 93.53 -112.40 144.20
CA GLY A 762 94.03 -111.73 142.99
C GLY A 762 93.06 -111.83 141.81
N PHE A 763 92.47 -113.01 141.60
CA PHE A 763 91.45 -113.22 140.57
C PHE A 763 90.16 -112.45 140.85
N ALA A 764 89.76 -112.29 142.12
CA ALA A 764 88.58 -111.53 142.50
C ALA A 764 88.72 -110.04 142.17
N VAL A 765 89.92 -109.46 142.37
CA VAL A 765 90.22 -108.07 141.99
C VAL A 765 90.18 -107.91 140.46
N VAL A 766 90.83 -108.81 139.71
CA VAL A 766 90.79 -108.77 138.24
C VAL A 766 89.35 -108.93 137.72
N ALA A 767 88.56 -109.83 138.28
CA ALA A 767 87.17 -110.03 137.91
C ALA A 767 86.30 -108.80 138.22
N ALA A 768 86.52 -108.13 139.35
CA ALA A 768 85.85 -106.87 139.68
C ALA A 768 86.22 -105.74 138.70
N GLU A 769 87.49 -105.63 138.32
CA GLU A 769 87.97 -104.61 137.38
C GLU A 769 87.46 -104.85 135.95
N VAL A 770 87.50 -106.10 135.46
CA VAL A 770 86.91 -106.48 134.16
C VAL A 770 85.40 -106.25 134.16
N ARG A 771 84.71 -106.47 135.28
CA ARG A 771 83.28 -106.16 135.42
C ARG A 771 83.01 -104.65 135.37
N ASN A 772 83.82 -103.85 136.07
CA ASN A 772 83.71 -102.39 136.03
C ASN A 772 83.94 -101.85 134.62
N LEU A 773 84.99 -102.33 133.95
CA LEU A 773 85.29 -102.02 132.55
C LEU A 773 84.13 -102.40 131.64
N ALA A 774 83.55 -103.59 131.78
CA ALA A 774 82.41 -104.04 130.99
C ALA A 774 81.14 -103.18 131.22
N GLN A 775 80.85 -102.78 132.46
CA GLN A 775 79.75 -101.86 132.77
C GLN A 775 79.99 -100.46 132.18
N ARG A 776 81.23 -99.98 132.19
CA ARG A 776 81.62 -98.72 131.54
C ARG A 776 81.52 -98.80 130.00
N SER A 777 81.91 -99.91 129.40
CA SER A 777 81.76 -100.15 127.97
C SER A 777 80.29 -100.20 127.53
N ALA A 778 79.41 -100.84 128.30
CA ALA A 778 77.97 -100.84 128.03
C ALA A 778 77.36 -99.43 128.17
N GLY A 779 77.76 -98.68 129.20
CA GLY A 779 77.38 -97.26 129.36
C GLY A 779 77.78 -96.41 128.15
N ALA A 780 79.05 -96.46 127.76
CA ALA A 780 79.56 -95.74 126.60
C ALA A 780 78.91 -96.19 125.28
N ALA A 781 78.69 -97.50 125.09
CA ALA A 781 78.00 -98.02 123.91
C ALA A 781 76.56 -97.50 123.83
N LYS A 782 75.84 -97.44 124.95
CA LYS A 782 74.49 -96.88 125.01
C LYS A 782 74.47 -95.37 124.73
N GLU A 783 75.42 -94.61 125.25
CA GLU A 783 75.58 -93.18 124.95
C GLU A 783 75.87 -92.93 123.47
N ILE A 784 76.82 -93.67 122.88
CA ILE A 784 77.12 -93.60 121.44
C ILE A 784 75.90 -94.02 120.61
N LYS A 785 75.14 -95.04 121.02
CA LYS A 785 73.92 -95.47 120.32
C LYS A 785 72.84 -94.38 120.32
N GLY A 786 72.73 -93.59 121.40
CA GLY A 786 71.92 -92.38 121.42
C GLY A 786 72.40 -91.38 120.36
N LEU A 787 73.65 -90.94 120.45
CA LEU A 787 74.23 -89.95 119.53
C LEU A 787 74.15 -90.37 118.05
N ILE A 788 74.28 -91.67 117.74
CA ILE A 788 74.14 -92.19 116.37
C ILE A 788 72.67 -92.23 115.93
N ASN A 789 71.72 -92.57 116.80
CA ASN A 789 70.30 -92.48 116.47
C ASN A 789 69.89 -91.02 116.19
N ASP A 790 70.29 -90.08 117.06
CA ASP A 790 70.08 -88.64 116.88
C ASP A 790 70.70 -88.17 115.54
N SER A 791 71.89 -88.69 115.20
CA SER A 791 72.55 -88.41 113.91
C SER A 791 71.80 -88.99 112.70
N VAL A 792 71.19 -90.18 112.82
CA VAL A 792 70.35 -90.76 111.76
C VAL A 792 69.09 -89.92 111.56
N GLU A 793 68.45 -89.45 112.63
CA GLU A 793 67.29 -88.55 112.56
C GLU A 793 67.65 -87.22 111.87
N ARG A 794 68.76 -86.58 112.27
CA ARG A 794 69.25 -85.34 111.62
C ARG A 794 69.62 -85.50 110.14
N VAL A 795 70.15 -86.66 109.74
CA VAL A 795 70.44 -86.94 108.32
C VAL A 795 69.16 -87.24 107.54
N ASP A 796 68.14 -87.82 108.16
CA ASP A 796 66.82 -88.05 107.54
C ASP A 796 66.03 -86.73 107.38
N GLU A 797 66.09 -85.82 108.36
CA GLU A 797 65.62 -84.43 108.24
C GLU A 797 66.37 -83.69 107.11
N GLY A 798 67.70 -83.74 107.12
CA GLY A 798 68.55 -83.10 106.11
C GLY A 798 68.27 -83.62 104.70
N SER A 799 68.12 -84.94 104.53
CA SER A 799 67.81 -85.55 103.24
C SER A 799 66.47 -85.08 102.67
N LYS A 800 65.46 -84.82 103.51
CA LYS A 800 64.15 -84.28 103.07
C LYS A 800 64.27 -82.84 102.60
N LEU A 801 64.98 -81.99 103.35
CA LEU A 801 65.19 -80.59 102.97
C LEU A 801 65.99 -80.44 101.67
N VAL A 802 66.94 -81.36 101.40
CA VAL A 802 67.70 -81.39 100.14
C VAL A 802 66.85 -81.91 98.97
N ASP A 803 66.01 -82.94 99.17
CA ASP A 803 65.04 -83.40 98.17
C ASP A 803 63.96 -82.34 97.84
N GLU A 804 63.46 -81.62 98.84
CA GLU A 804 62.56 -80.47 98.69
C GLU A 804 63.24 -79.33 97.89
N SER A 805 64.49 -79.00 98.23
CA SER A 805 65.30 -78.02 97.48
C SER A 805 65.50 -78.42 96.00
N GLY A 806 65.61 -79.73 95.72
CA GLY A 806 65.70 -80.25 94.36
C GLY A 806 64.44 -79.99 93.54
N LYS A 807 63.26 -80.20 94.15
CA LYS A 807 61.96 -79.92 93.52
C LYS A 807 61.76 -78.43 93.27
N THR A 808 62.15 -77.56 94.21
CA THR A 808 62.11 -76.11 93.99
C THR A 808 63.00 -75.67 92.82
N LEU A 809 64.15 -76.33 92.61
CA LEU A 809 65.01 -76.06 91.44
C LEU A 809 64.38 -76.56 90.13
N GLU A 810 63.68 -77.70 90.12
CA GLU A 810 62.90 -78.17 88.97
C GLU A 810 61.75 -77.20 88.64
N GLU A 811 61.04 -76.67 89.64
CA GLU A 811 60.02 -75.63 89.47
C GLU A 811 60.61 -74.33 88.90
N ILE A 812 61.80 -73.92 89.35
CA ILE A 812 62.53 -72.77 88.81
C ILE A 812 62.91 -72.99 87.33
N VAL A 813 63.45 -74.16 86.97
CA VAL A 813 63.79 -74.50 85.57
C VAL A 813 62.55 -74.42 84.67
N ASN A 814 61.41 -74.95 85.14
CA ASN A 814 60.14 -74.88 84.42
C ASN A 814 59.56 -73.45 84.36
N GLY A 815 59.77 -72.62 85.39
CA GLY A 815 59.40 -71.21 85.40
C GLY A 815 60.22 -70.37 84.42
N VAL A 816 61.55 -70.51 84.45
CA VAL A 816 62.47 -69.81 83.55
C VAL A 816 62.24 -70.22 82.09
N LYS A 817 61.88 -71.49 81.82
CA LYS A 817 61.47 -71.91 80.47
C LYS A 817 60.27 -71.09 79.96
N LYS A 818 59.20 -70.95 80.75
CA LYS A 818 58.02 -70.14 80.37
C LYS A 818 58.37 -68.67 80.13
N VAL A 819 59.35 -68.13 80.87
CA VAL A 819 59.87 -66.79 80.64
C VAL A 819 60.59 -66.69 79.29
N SER A 820 61.45 -67.64 78.93
CA SER A 820 62.04 -67.72 77.58
C SER A 820 60.99 -67.85 76.48
N ASP A 821 59.95 -68.66 76.68
CA ASP A 821 58.86 -68.85 75.70
C ASP A 821 58.13 -67.50 75.44
N ILE A 822 57.74 -66.78 76.50
CA ILE A 822 57.12 -65.44 76.40
C ILE A 822 58.05 -64.41 75.75
N ILE A 823 59.35 -64.42 76.09
CA ILE A 823 60.32 -63.49 75.51
C ILE A 823 60.52 -63.75 74.00
N ALA A 824 60.41 -65.00 73.55
CA ALA A 824 60.42 -65.32 72.12
C ALA A 824 59.17 -64.78 71.39
N GLU A 825 58.00 -64.83 72.02
CA GLU A 825 56.77 -64.20 71.50
C GLU A 825 56.92 -62.67 71.41
N ILE A 826 57.49 -62.01 72.44
CA ILE A 826 57.78 -60.56 72.42
C ILE A 826 58.75 -60.20 71.29
N ALA A 827 59.82 -60.98 71.10
CA ALA A 827 60.80 -60.73 70.03
C ALA A 827 60.19 -60.89 68.62
N ALA A 828 59.26 -61.84 68.45
CA ALA A 828 58.51 -62.00 67.19
C ALA A 828 57.55 -60.83 66.95
N ALA A 829 56.74 -60.46 67.96
CA ALA A 829 55.78 -59.36 67.88
C ALA A 829 56.46 -58.00 67.63
N ALA A 830 57.63 -57.74 68.25
CA ALA A 830 58.40 -56.53 67.98
C ALA A 830 58.96 -56.49 66.54
N GLN A 831 59.30 -57.64 65.95
CA GLN A 831 59.74 -57.71 64.55
C GLN A 831 58.57 -57.54 63.56
N GLU A 832 57.37 -58.02 63.90
CA GLU A 832 56.14 -57.76 63.14
C GLU A 832 55.72 -56.28 63.24
N GLN A 833 55.80 -55.68 64.43
CA GLN A 833 55.58 -54.24 64.63
C GLN A 833 56.55 -53.38 63.81
N SER A 834 57.84 -53.76 63.74
CA SER A 834 58.83 -53.07 62.91
C SER A 834 58.44 -53.08 61.42
N ALA A 835 57.93 -54.19 60.90
CA ALA A 835 57.47 -54.28 59.51
C ALA A 835 56.18 -53.48 59.26
N GLY A 836 55.24 -53.47 60.22
CA GLY A 836 54.05 -52.61 60.16
C GLY A 836 54.39 -51.13 60.17
N ILE A 837 55.38 -50.73 60.98
CA ILE A 837 55.91 -49.36 61.04
C ILE A 837 56.58 -48.95 59.72
N GLU A 838 57.31 -49.85 59.05
CA GLU A 838 57.88 -49.57 57.72
C GLU A 838 56.79 -49.29 56.65
N GLU A 839 55.64 -49.98 56.67
CA GLU A 839 54.52 -49.66 55.76
C GLU A 839 53.83 -48.33 56.13
N VAL A 840 53.67 -48.02 57.42
CA VAL A 840 53.14 -46.71 57.87
C VAL A 840 54.08 -45.57 57.46
N ASN A 841 55.40 -45.77 57.54
CA ASN A 841 56.38 -44.78 57.11
C ASN A 841 56.27 -44.47 55.60
N LYS A 842 56.08 -45.48 54.75
CA LYS A 842 55.80 -45.27 53.31
C LYS A 842 54.51 -44.49 53.08
N ALA A 843 53.45 -44.79 53.82
CA ALA A 843 52.18 -44.06 53.71
C ALA A 843 52.35 -42.58 54.10
N ILE A 844 53.15 -42.28 55.13
CA ILE A 844 53.51 -40.90 55.50
C ILE A 844 54.31 -40.23 54.39
N THR A 845 55.27 -40.92 53.76
CA THR A 845 56.02 -40.38 52.60
C THR A 845 55.09 -40.05 51.42
N GLN A 846 54.08 -40.88 51.15
CA GLN A 846 53.08 -40.60 50.11
C GLN A 846 52.15 -39.44 50.48
N MET A 847 51.82 -39.26 51.77
CA MET A 847 51.07 -38.10 52.25
C MET A 847 51.88 -36.81 52.16
N ASP A 848 53.18 -36.84 52.42
CA ASP A 848 54.09 -35.71 52.20
C ASP A 848 54.18 -35.34 50.71
N GLU A 849 54.36 -36.31 49.81
CA GLU A 849 54.34 -36.09 48.36
C GLU A 849 53.02 -35.43 47.89
N MET A 850 51.87 -35.92 48.36
CA MET A 850 50.57 -35.27 48.07
C MET A 850 50.42 -33.89 48.72
N THR A 851 51.02 -33.64 49.89
CA THR A 851 50.99 -32.34 50.56
C THR A 851 51.81 -31.30 49.79
N GLN A 852 52.97 -31.71 49.24
CA GLN A 852 53.78 -30.87 48.36
C GLN A 852 53.10 -30.62 47.00
N GLN A 853 52.39 -31.62 46.44
CA GLN A 853 51.56 -31.43 45.25
C GLN A 853 50.38 -30.47 45.51
N ASN A 854 49.71 -30.57 46.66
CA ASN A 854 48.66 -29.62 47.05
C ASN A 854 49.20 -28.18 47.17
N ALA A 855 50.40 -27.99 47.72
CA ALA A 855 51.03 -26.66 47.80
C ALA A 855 51.31 -26.08 46.40
N ALA A 856 51.81 -26.89 45.46
CA ALA A 856 52.01 -26.46 44.08
C ALA A 856 50.69 -26.15 43.36
N LEU A 857 49.65 -26.96 43.55
CA LEU A 857 48.31 -26.72 43.02
C LEU A 857 47.68 -25.44 43.59
N VAL A 858 47.96 -25.10 44.86
CA VAL A 858 47.54 -23.83 45.48
C VAL A 858 48.26 -22.64 44.83
N GLU A 859 49.56 -22.72 44.54
CA GLU A 859 50.27 -21.66 43.80
C GLU A 859 49.72 -21.50 42.37
N GLU A 860 49.56 -22.60 41.63
CA GLU A 860 49.02 -22.58 40.25
C GLU A 860 47.58 -22.04 40.19
N ALA A 861 46.69 -22.51 41.08
CA ALA A 861 45.30 -22.06 41.12
C ALA A 861 45.17 -20.61 41.62
N THR A 862 46.08 -20.12 42.47
CA THR A 862 46.12 -18.72 42.88
C THR A 862 46.55 -17.84 41.71
N ALA A 863 47.62 -18.20 40.99
CA ALA A 863 48.06 -17.47 39.80
C ALA A 863 46.99 -17.45 38.70
N ALA A 864 46.27 -18.56 38.48
CA ALA A 864 45.14 -18.62 37.56
C ALA A 864 43.98 -17.70 37.99
N SER A 865 43.69 -17.63 39.30
CA SER A 865 42.67 -16.74 39.85
C SER A 865 43.05 -15.26 39.74
N GLU A 866 44.33 -14.91 39.89
CA GLU A 866 44.82 -13.56 39.65
C GLU A 866 44.73 -13.20 38.16
N SER A 867 45.12 -14.09 37.24
CA SER A 867 44.98 -13.91 35.79
C SER A 867 43.52 -13.63 35.39
N MET A 868 42.57 -14.49 35.82
CA MET A 868 41.14 -14.30 35.55
C MET A 868 40.60 -12.97 36.11
N ASN A 869 41.16 -12.48 37.22
CA ASN A 869 40.78 -11.21 37.85
C ASN A 869 41.41 -10.00 37.11
N GLU A 870 42.55 -10.16 36.42
CA GLU A 870 43.10 -9.15 35.50
C GLU A 870 42.37 -9.17 34.15
N GLU A 871 42.11 -10.34 33.55
CA GLU A 871 41.41 -10.48 32.27
C GLU A 871 39.96 -9.97 32.32
N ALA A 872 39.25 -10.17 33.43
CA ALA A 872 37.92 -9.59 33.63
C ALA A 872 37.96 -8.07 33.87
N LYS A 873 39.03 -7.53 34.47
CA LYS A 873 39.24 -6.06 34.49
C LYS A 873 39.51 -5.53 33.09
N GLU A 874 40.40 -6.15 32.30
CA GLU A 874 40.64 -5.73 30.92
C GLU A 874 39.37 -5.82 30.06
N MET A 875 38.51 -6.83 30.30
CA MET A 875 37.20 -6.91 29.66
C MET A 875 36.28 -5.74 30.02
N ASN A 876 36.26 -5.32 31.29
CA ASN A 876 35.49 -4.13 31.71
C ASN A 876 36.10 -2.83 31.16
N ASP A 877 37.42 -2.63 31.27
CA ASP A 877 38.15 -1.48 30.73
C ASP A 877 37.97 -1.35 29.19
N LEU A 878 37.66 -2.45 28.49
CA LEU A 878 37.29 -2.47 27.07
C LEU A 878 35.79 -2.20 26.83
N MET A 879 34.90 -2.60 27.74
CA MET A 879 33.46 -2.27 27.66
C MET A 879 33.18 -0.82 28.06
N ASP A 880 34.00 -0.20 28.92
CA ASP A 880 33.99 1.22 29.30
C ASP A 880 34.10 2.20 28.11
N PHE A 881 34.43 1.72 26.90
CA PHE A 881 34.30 2.49 25.67
C PHE A 881 32.84 2.75 25.26
N PHE A 882 31.92 1.87 25.65
CA PHE A 882 30.51 1.94 25.28
C PHE A 882 29.69 2.64 26.34
N ASP A 883 29.06 3.76 25.99
CA ASP A 883 28.10 4.44 26.86
C ASP A 883 26.73 3.80 26.66
N LEU A 884 26.32 2.99 27.64
CA LEU A 884 25.00 2.38 27.75
C LEU A 884 23.93 3.36 28.29
N GLY A 885 24.38 4.52 28.78
CA GLY A 885 23.57 5.47 29.53
C GLY A 885 23.48 5.07 31.00
N GLU A 886 23.87 6.00 31.89
CA GLU A 886 23.56 5.84 33.31
C GLU A 886 22.03 5.91 33.54
N GLU A 887 21.35 4.76 33.54
CA GLU A 887 20.21 4.59 34.44
C GLU A 887 20.73 4.73 35.87
N GLU A 888 20.84 5.99 36.38
CA GLU A 888 20.90 6.25 37.82
C GLU A 888 19.75 5.44 38.46
N PRO A 889 20.01 4.39 39.25
CA PRO A 889 18.97 3.45 39.64
C PRO A 889 17.99 4.16 40.57
N GLU A 890 16.81 4.53 40.01
CA GLU A 890 15.96 5.63 40.50
C GLU A 890 15.77 5.52 42.02
N PRO A 891 16.38 6.43 42.82
CA PRO A 891 16.91 6.08 44.13
C PRO A 891 15.80 5.61 45.06
N VAL A 892 15.71 4.28 45.22
CA VAL A 892 14.58 3.55 45.78
C VAL A 892 14.11 4.27 47.02
N LYS A 893 12.93 4.90 46.96
CA LYS A 893 12.50 5.96 47.89
C LYS A 893 12.19 5.40 49.28
N VAL A 894 13.24 5.03 50.03
CA VAL A 894 13.17 4.38 51.34
C VAL A 894 12.40 5.28 52.29
N ALA A 895 11.21 4.82 52.71
CA ALA A 895 10.29 5.62 53.49
C ALA A 895 10.98 6.27 54.71
N PRO A 896 10.84 7.59 54.90
CA PRO A 896 11.78 8.37 55.71
C PRO A 896 11.83 7.88 57.17
N LYS A 897 13.03 7.47 57.61
CA LYS A 897 13.30 7.02 58.99
C LYS A 897 12.75 8.05 59.99
N ARG A 898 11.66 7.66 60.66
CA ARG A 898 10.82 8.53 61.49
C ARG A 898 11.63 9.13 62.64
N LYS A 899 11.95 10.43 62.55
CA LYS A 899 12.86 11.15 63.47
C LYS A 899 12.50 10.88 64.94
N ARG A 900 13.42 10.29 65.72
CA ARG A 900 13.26 10.12 67.18
C ARG A 900 13.12 11.51 67.81
N ARG A 901 12.02 11.74 68.54
CA ARG A 901 11.74 13.04 69.19
C ARG A 901 12.78 13.29 70.29
N LYS A 902 13.49 14.43 70.24
CA LYS A 902 14.40 14.87 71.31
C LYS A 902 13.64 14.98 72.64
N THR A 903 14.23 14.45 73.71
CA THR A 903 13.83 14.77 75.08
C THR A 903 15.03 15.37 75.81
N ARG A 904 15.10 16.71 75.75
CA ARG A 904 15.74 17.64 76.71
C ARG A 904 16.86 17.09 77.62
N MET A 905 18.09 17.51 77.34
CA MET A 905 19.16 17.57 78.36
C MET A 905 18.85 18.66 79.40
N VAL A 906 19.42 18.50 80.59
CA VAL A 906 19.77 19.56 81.54
C VAL A 906 21.17 19.20 82.05
N GLU A 907 22.07 20.16 82.17
CA GLU A 907 23.46 19.95 82.62
C GLU A 907 23.56 19.68 84.13
N VAL A 908 24.60 18.94 84.53
CA VAL A 908 25.67 19.38 85.46
C VAL A 908 26.78 18.32 85.44
N GLU A 909 28.02 18.74 85.69
CA GLU A 909 29.24 17.92 85.70
C GLU A 909 29.41 17.10 87.01
N VAL A 910 30.34 16.13 87.01
CA VAL A 910 31.43 15.90 88.00
C VAL A 910 31.81 14.41 88.13
N GLU A 911 33.11 14.16 87.94
CA GLU A 911 34.06 13.17 88.49
C GLU A 911 33.64 11.74 88.97
N ASP A 912 34.51 10.80 88.56
CA ASP A 912 35.14 9.67 89.28
C ASP A 912 34.40 8.37 89.72
N ASP A 913 35.12 7.28 89.40
CA ASP A 913 35.41 6.04 90.14
C ASP A 913 34.40 4.89 90.40
N ASP A 914 35.04 3.71 90.43
CA ASP A 914 34.79 2.42 91.10
C ASP A 914 33.62 1.45 90.72
N GLU A 915 34.09 0.27 90.27
CA GLU A 915 33.79 -1.09 90.76
C GLU A 915 32.39 -1.75 90.60
N GLU A 916 32.44 -3.06 90.29
CA GLU A 916 31.67 -4.21 90.86
C GLU A 916 30.12 -4.13 91.06
N GLU A 917 29.33 -5.20 91.01
CA GLU A 917 29.41 -6.61 90.56
C GLU A 917 27.97 -7.17 90.44
N GLU A 918 27.79 -8.36 89.84
CA GLU A 918 26.65 -9.30 90.09
C GLU A 918 25.18 -8.79 89.90
N GLU A 919 24.10 -9.60 89.88
CA GLU A 919 23.94 -11.05 89.68
C GLU A 919 22.69 -11.31 88.77
N ALA A 920 22.43 -12.57 88.40
CA ALA A 920 21.24 -12.97 87.63
C ALA A 920 19.96 -13.15 88.52
N PRO A 921 18.74 -13.37 87.96
CA PRO A 921 18.41 -14.74 87.56
C PRO A 921 17.43 -14.94 86.38
N VAL A 922 17.57 -16.11 85.76
CA VAL A 922 16.78 -16.69 84.64
C VAL A 922 15.29 -16.91 84.94
N ARG A 923 14.39 -16.66 83.96
CA ARG A 923 13.24 -17.57 83.71
C ARG A 923 12.63 -17.51 82.28
N ARG A 924 12.59 -18.68 81.63
CA ARG A 924 12.14 -18.95 80.23
C ARG A 924 10.65 -18.64 79.96
N LYS A 925 10.30 -18.18 78.74
CA LYS A 925 8.99 -18.46 78.09
C LYS A 925 9.08 -18.70 76.56
N LYS A 926 8.82 -19.95 76.18
CA LYS A 926 8.24 -20.53 74.94
C LYS A 926 8.25 -19.73 73.61
N ALA A 927 8.74 -20.38 72.55
CA ALA A 927 8.55 -19.99 71.15
C ALA A 927 7.15 -20.37 70.57
N PRO A 928 6.68 -19.68 69.51
CA PRO A 928 5.49 -20.05 68.72
C PRO A 928 5.82 -21.03 67.57
N LYS A 929 4.80 -21.47 66.83
CA LYS A 929 4.87 -22.58 65.85
C LYS A 929 5.13 -22.11 64.40
N ARG A 930 5.88 -22.90 63.64
CA ARG A 930 6.07 -22.80 62.17
C ARG A 930 4.90 -23.49 61.45
N ALA A 931 4.39 -22.91 60.36
CA ALA A 931 3.34 -23.51 59.52
C ALA A 931 3.93 -24.46 58.46
N LYS A 932 3.11 -25.40 57.95
CA LYS A 932 3.51 -26.35 56.89
C LYS A 932 3.18 -25.82 55.50
N ARG A 933 4.04 -26.11 54.52
CA ARG A 933 3.66 -26.31 53.10
C ARG A 933 3.86 -27.79 52.74
N ALA A 934 3.22 -28.25 51.67
CA ALA A 934 3.31 -29.62 51.17
C ALA A 934 4.37 -29.72 50.04
N PRO A 935 4.96 -30.91 49.81
CA PRO A 935 5.92 -31.11 48.73
C PRO A 935 5.26 -31.26 47.36
N THR A 936 6.07 -31.12 46.32
CA THR A 936 5.79 -31.41 44.91
C THR A 936 6.97 -32.27 44.41
N PRO A 937 6.77 -33.32 43.59
CA PRO A 937 7.81 -34.32 43.37
C PRO A 937 9.02 -33.79 42.59
N VAL A 938 10.17 -34.33 42.93
CA VAL A 938 11.40 -34.27 42.12
C VAL A 938 11.27 -35.31 41.00
N ALA A 939 11.85 -35.04 39.84
CA ALA A 939 12.06 -36.04 38.79
C ALA A 939 13.47 -36.60 38.94
N ASP A 940 13.61 -37.92 38.78
CA ASP A 940 14.92 -38.55 38.71
C ASP A 940 15.48 -38.34 37.29
N ASP A 941 16.60 -37.62 37.19
CA ASP A 941 17.55 -37.68 36.06
C ASP A 941 18.88 -38.20 36.65
N ASP A 942 18.98 -39.52 36.81
CA ASP A 942 20.27 -40.21 36.97
C ASP A 942 20.90 -40.35 35.57
N ASP A 943 21.94 -39.59 35.25
CA ASP A 943 22.91 -39.97 34.20
C ASP A 943 24.30 -39.32 34.41
N GLU A 944 25.31 -40.16 34.26
CA GLU A 944 26.71 -39.89 33.86
C GLU A 944 27.49 -38.69 34.45
N TRP A 945 28.32 -38.97 35.47
CA TRP A 945 29.61 -38.29 35.70
C TRP A 945 30.73 -39.34 35.80
N GLU A 946 31.64 -39.37 34.82
CA GLU A 946 32.91 -40.10 34.89
C GLU A 946 34.10 -39.12 34.96
N GLU A 947 35.04 -39.42 35.87
CA GLU A 947 36.44 -38.97 36.00
C GLU A 947 36.80 -37.45 35.90
N PHE A 948 37.42 -36.97 36.98
CA PHE A 948 38.43 -35.90 37.01
C PHE A 948 39.54 -36.32 37.98
#